data_AF-A0A2V9JBM6-F1
#
_entry.id   AF-A0A2V9JBM6-F1
#
_cell.length_a   1.000
_cell.length_b   1.000
_cell.length_c   1.000
_cell.angle_alpha   90.00
_cell.angle_beta   90.00
_cell.angle_gamma   90.00
#
_symmetry.space_group_name_H-M   'P 1'
#
loop_
_entity.id
_entity.type
_entity.pdbx_description
1 polymer ?
#
loop_
_entity_poly.entity_id
_entity_poly.type
_entity_poly.pdbx_seq_one_letter_code
_entity_poly.pdbx_strand_id
1 'polypeptide(L)'
;MPKIGGVADHNNPPVVYFSDFNGWGCNNEFRGARPTYVVNNLMTKVRGRHIFKFGGEYRKLGINSVDRVNGSGSFGFSRLSTGLIGITSGNAVASLILGLVDNASGQFNTVEAWYARADAWSLHFGDSWRTTSKLSVNWGLRWDVSRPSVEKYDRTSFFDFGPNPGAGNRAGRLAFAGDKWGAASFGARHPEETWFRGFAPRLALAYSLSQRTVARAGYGIIFTQAYYPGWNGGVALDGFNAGQSFSSSQSGLEPAFLLSNGLPQNFVRPPFIDSSFRNGQGLRYRPFDANRLPYSQQWNLTLEHQFTDSFYISASYVANKGTRMLSRVAPLNALDPKYLAMGQQLYDEFQPGQTTLDGVPLPYGGWVGQMTGCAPTVAQALRPYPQYCSSLFGQNENAGNSTFHSLQLKAEHRFSKGTWLLASYTFAKLLTSTDSVQADATLWSGAYGVISPFERQRNKALALNDVPQTFSLAMIYELPFGRGKRFASSSGAADRLISGWQLGGILRITAGVPFLFRSGTCNIPGQFVAGCIPAVLPGASPFAQSKDGSFDPNRPLFDKAAFESADNFNFYWGTGPRVSNLRGFGYHNQDLNIIKNTRITEKVSLQFRAELFNVFNWHTFVGRGGEDGLSSAFSAFNTDVSSPNFGIWNGSVSPPRNIQFGLKLQF
;
A
#
# COMPACT_ATOMS: atom_id res chain seq x y z
N MET A 1 -34.55 15.40 7.48
CA MET A 1 -35.17 14.10 7.20
C MET A 1 -35.89 13.62 8.44
N PRO A 2 -37.03 12.92 8.31
CA PRO A 2 -37.68 12.33 9.48
C PRO A 2 -36.75 11.32 10.15
N LYS A 3 -36.75 11.30 11.48
CA LYS A 3 -36.02 10.30 12.27
C LYS A 3 -36.70 8.95 12.05
N ILE A 4 -35.99 8.01 11.44
CA ILE A 4 -36.50 6.64 11.27
C ILE A 4 -36.43 5.94 12.62
N GLY A 5 -37.54 5.32 13.06
CA GLY A 5 -37.60 4.58 14.31
C GLY A 5 -36.72 3.32 14.29
N GLY A 6 -36.26 2.87 15.46
CA GLY A 6 -35.56 1.58 15.62
C GLY A 6 -34.07 1.56 15.22
N VAL A 7 -33.54 2.63 14.63
CA VAL A 7 -32.08 2.76 14.38
C VAL A 7 -31.33 3.06 15.70
N ALA A 8 -30.01 2.86 15.71
CA ALA A 8 -29.20 2.97 16.92
C ALA A 8 -29.03 4.42 17.40
N ASP A 9 -28.90 5.38 16.47
CA ASP A 9 -28.81 6.81 16.80
C ASP A 9 -29.29 7.70 15.64
N HIS A 10 -29.56 8.98 15.93
CA HIS A 10 -29.97 10.00 14.94
C HIS A 10 -28.97 11.15 14.83
N ASN A 11 -27.69 10.91 15.14
CA ASN A 11 -26.66 11.95 15.10
C ASN A 11 -26.33 12.40 13.67
N ASN A 12 -26.56 11.51 12.70
CA ASN A 12 -26.33 11.75 11.28
C ASN A 12 -27.59 11.43 10.48
N PRO A 13 -27.73 11.96 9.24
CA PRO A 13 -28.80 11.52 8.36
C PRO A 13 -28.62 10.04 7.96
N PRO A 14 -29.71 9.25 7.85
CA PRO A 14 -29.65 7.92 7.28
C PRO A 14 -29.14 7.96 5.83
N VAL A 15 -28.57 6.87 5.34
CA VAL A 15 -28.25 6.70 3.92
C VAL A 15 -29.46 6.08 3.22
N VAL A 16 -29.87 6.67 2.11
CA VAL A 16 -30.96 6.18 1.26
C VAL A 16 -30.41 5.90 -0.13
N TYR A 17 -30.63 4.69 -0.65
CA TYR A 17 -30.18 4.26 -1.97
C TYR A 17 -31.35 3.71 -2.79
N PHE A 18 -31.19 3.78 -4.11
CA PHE A 18 -32.22 3.39 -5.07
C PHE A 18 -31.61 2.44 -6.11
N SER A 19 -32.41 1.53 -6.66
CA SER A 19 -31.97 0.67 -7.76
C SER A 19 -31.63 1.46 -9.04
N ASP A 20 -32.27 2.61 -9.23
CA ASP A 20 -32.27 3.33 -10.51
C ASP A 20 -31.64 4.73 -10.44
N PHE A 21 -31.34 5.21 -9.22
CA PHE A 21 -30.90 6.58 -8.96
C PHE A 21 -29.74 6.60 -7.98
N ASN A 22 -28.95 7.67 -8.02
CA ASN A 22 -27.93 7.91 -7.00
C ASN A 22 -28.59 8.09 -5.62
N GLY A 23 -28.00 7.47 -4.62
CA GLY A 23 -28.39 7.63 -3.23
C GLY A 23 -27.96 8.96 -2.63
N TRP A 24 -28.38 9.20 -1.39
CA TRP A 24 -28.09 10.40 -0.61
C TRP A 24 -28.00 10.06 0.88
N GLY A 25 -27.38 10.96 1.66
CA GLY A 25 -27.16 10.77 3.09
C GLY A 25 -25.70 10.47 3.44
N CYS A 26 -25.41 10.48 4.73
CA CYS A 26 -24.10 10.13 5.28
C CYS A 26 -24.34 9.70 6.72
N ASN A 27 -24.24 8.41 6.99
CA ASN A 27 -24.52 7.80 8.31
C ASN A 27 -23.24 7.37 9.03
N ASN A 28 -22.09 7.87 8.58
CA ASN A 28 -20.78 7.55 9.12
C ASN A 28 -20.18 8.78 9.77
N GLU A 29 -19.83 8.65 11.04
CA GLU A 29 -19.07 9.64 11.78
C GLU A 29 -17.79 9.00 12.31
N PHE A 30 -16.66 9.58 11.90
CA PHE A 30 -15.33 9.22 12.39
C PHE A 30 -14.70 10.45 13.05
N ARG A 31 -14.57 10.40 14.38
CA ARG A 31 -13.88 11.44 15.15
C ARG A 31 -12.69 10.83 15.87
N GLY A 32 -11.50 11.32 15.55
CA GLY A 32 -10.25 10.81 16.12
C GLY A 32 -9.41 11.91 16.77
N ALA A 33 -8.85 11.63 17.94
CA ALA A 33 -7.77 12.41 18.54
C ALA A 33 -6.57 11.49 18.81
N ARG A 34 -5.35 11.99 18.61
CA ARG A 34 -4.12 11.20 18.74
C ARG A 34 -3.17 11.81 19.78
N PRO A 35 -3.51 11.74 21.08
CA PRO A 35 -2.64 12.30 22.12
C PRO A 35 -1.29 11.58 22.11
N THR A 36 -0.22 12.38 22.11
CA THR A 36 1.15 11.90 22.12
C THR A 36 1.93 12.67 23.18
N TYR A 37 2.51 11.96 24.13
CA TYR A 37 3.37 12.54 25.16
C TYR A 37 4.79 12.00 24.95
N VAL A 38 5.75 12.90 24.76
CA VAL A 38 7.14 12.53 24.50
C VAL A 38 8.02 13.21 25.54
N VAL A 39 8.89 12.42 26.15
CA VAL A 39 10.00 12.91 26.97
C VAL A 39 11.27 12.41 26.30
N ASN A 40 12.11 13.34 25.84
CA ASN A 40 13.38 13.00 25.23
C ASN A 40 14.54 13.82 25.78
N ASN A 41 15.74 13.28 25.60
CA ASN A 41 16.98 13.95 25.94
C ASN A 41 18.06 13.56 24.94
N LEU A 42 18.89 14.52 24.56
CA LEU A 42 20.07 14.32 23.75
C LEU A 42 21.22 15.11 24.36
N MET A 43 22.27 14.40 24.78
CA MET A 43 23.50 14.99 25.29
C MET A 43 24.61 14.85 24.25
N THR A 44 25.41 15.91 24.11
CA THR A 44 26.64 15.89 23.31
C THR A 44 27.80 16.24 24.21
N LYS A 45 28.85 15.41 24.20
CA LYS A 45 30.10 15.66 24.91
C LYS A 45 31.26 15.61 23.94
N VAL A 46 31.96 16.74 23.79
CA VAL A 46 33.19 16.82 23.01
C VAL A 46 34.37 16.63 23.95
N ARG A 47 35.24 15.66 23.67
CA ARG A 47 36.48 15.44 24.42
C ARG A 47 37.59 15.03 23.47
N GLY A 48 38.55 15.93 23.26
CA GLY A 48 39.66 15.70 22.34
C GLY A 48 39.17 15.40 20.93
N ARG A 49 39.50 14.22 20.41
CA ARG A 49 39.13 13.76 19.05
C ARG A 49 37.76 13.06 18.99
N HIS A 50 37.03 13.00 20.10
CA HIS A 50 35.75 12.32 20.21
C HIS A 50 34.61 13.31 20.38
N ILE A 51 33.49 13.02 19.73
CA ILE A 51 32.21 13.69 19.93
C ILE A 51 31.20 12.59 20.27
N PHE A 52 30.96 12.42 21.57
CA PHE A 52 29.98 11.46 22.07
C PHE A 52 28.59 12.06 21.98
N LYS A 53 27.64 11.28 21.44
CA LYS A 53 26.21 11.61 21.41
C LYS A 53 25.43 10.48 22.06
N PHE A 54 24.71 10.77 23.12
CA PHE A 54 23.92 9.79 23.84
C PHE A 54 22.64 10.41 24.36
N GLY A 55 21.64 9.58 24.59
CA GLY A 55 20.32 10.08 24.93
C GLY A 55 19.28 8.98 24.88
N GLY A 56 18.05 9.40 25.13
CA GLY A 56 16.93 8.50 25.14
C GLY A 56 15.62 9.22 24.96
N GLU A 57 14.60 8.44 24.64
CA GLU A 57 13.24 8.90 24.49
C GLU A 57 12.28 7.87 25.05
N TYR A 58 11.30 8.37 25.79
CA TYR A 58 10.06 7.66 26.10
C TYR A 58 8.92 8.37 25.39
N ARG A 59 8.09 7.60 24.69
CA ARG A 59 6.86 8.11 24.08
C ARG A 59 5.67 7.29 24.53
N LYS A 60 4.61 7.97 24.95
CA LYS A 60 3.29 7.39 25.21
C LYS A 60 2.35 7.84 24.09
N LEU A 61 1.87 6.87 23.33
CA LEU A 61 1.03 7.05 22.16
C LEU A 61 -0.40 6.67 22.51
N GLY A 62 -1.37 7.46 22.04
CA GLY A 62 -2.78 7.14 22.18
C GLY A 62 -3.58 7.46 20.92
N ILE A 63 -4.64 6.70 20.72
CA ILE A 63 -5.75 7.07 19.84
C ILE A 63 -7.03 7.05 20.67
N ASN A 64 -7.84 8.09 20.50
CA ASN A 64 -9.23 8.14 20.94
C ASN A 64 -10.06 8.21 19.67
N SER A 65 -10.74 7.13 19.30
CA SER A 65 -11.61 7.12 18.13
C SER A 65 -13.05 6.93 18.58
N VAL A 66 -13.94 7.69 17.97
CA VAL A 66 -15.38 7.47 17.97
C VAL A 66 -15.74 7.08 16.54
N ASP A 67 -16.18 5.84 16.39
CA ASP A 67 -16.52 5.26 15.09
C ASP A 67 -18.00 4.91 15.12
N ARG A 68 -18.85 5.85 14.70
CA ARG A 68 -20.29 5.65 14.57
C ARG A 68 -20.59 5.43 13.10
N VAL A 69 -20.47 4.18 12.69
CA VAL A 69 -20.75 3.74 11.32
C VAL A 69 -22.18 3.22 11.29
N ASN A 70 -22.97 3.66 10.31
CA ASN A 70 -24.32 3.15 10.04
C ASN A 70 -25.28 3.11 11.26
N GLY A 71 -25.08 3.97 12.26
CA GLY A 71 -25.92 4.03 13.47
C GLY A 71 -27.33 4.56 13.17
N SER A 72 -27.43 5.48 12.22
CA SER A 72 -28.69 6.00 11.68
C SER A 72 -29.32 5.13 10.59
N GLY A 73 -28.65 4.03 10.23
CA GLY A 73 -29.13 3.06 9.26
C GLY A 73 -28.93 3.44 7.80
N SER A 74 -29.04 2.43 6.95
CA SER A 74 -29.00 2.49 5.50
C SER A 74 -30.27 1.82 4.98
N PHE A 75 -31.00 2.47 4.07
CA PHE A 75 -32.30 2.02 3.57
C PHE A 75 -32.35 2.03 2.04
N GLY A 76 -32.65 0.89 1.45
CA GLY A 76 -32.72 0.67 0.02
C GLY A 76 -34.14 0.59 -0.48
N PHE A 77 -34.36 1.17 -1.65
CA PHE A 77 -35.63 1.11 -2.35
C PHE A 77 -35.41 0.55 -3.74
N SER A 78 -36.11 -0.55 -4.03
CA SER A 78 -36.10 -1.19 -5.34
C SER A 78 -37.29 -0.72 -6.16
N ARG A 79 -37.13 -0.63 -7.48
CA ARG A 79 -38.26 -0.44 -8.40
C ARG A 79 -39.28 -1.57 -8.34
N LEU A 80 -38.84 -2.78 -7.99
CA LEU A 80 -39.65 -3.98 -8.10
C LEU A 80 -40.84 -3.99 -7.14
N SER A 81 -40.78 -3.24 -6.03
CA SER A 81 -41.89 -3.18 -5.05
C SER A 81 -43.10 -2.43 -5.59
N THR A 82 -42.93 -1.70 -6.69
CA THR A 82 -44.00 -1.04 -7.46
C THR A 82 -44.07 -1.57 -8.90
N GLY A 83 -43.37 -2.67 -9.19
CA GLY A 83 -43.29 -3.29 -10.50
C GLY A 83 -44.19 -4.51 -10.64
N LEU A 84 -44.38 -4.95 -11.89
CA LEU A 84 -45.06 -6.19 -12.23
C LEU A 84 -44.10 -7.39 -12.06
N ILE A 85 -44.64 -8.50 -11.55
CA ILE A 85 -43.90 -9.74 -11.34
C ILE A 85 -43.32 -10.24 -12.67
N GLY A 86 -42.02 -10.56 -12.68
CA GLY A 86 -41.33 -11.11 -13.85
C GLY A 86 -40.98 -10.08 -14.94
N ILE A 87 -41.31 -8.79 -14.74
CA ILE A 87 -41.02 -7.72 -15.70
C ILE A 87 -40.26 -6.60 -15.00
N THR A 88 -39.10 -6.21 -15.56
CA THR A 88 -38.32 -5.07 -15.07
C THR A 88 -39.10 -3.77 -15.26
N SER A 89 -39.91 -3.42 -14.27
CA SER A 89 -40.86 -2.31 -14.26
C SER A 89 -40.91 -1.69 -12.85
N GLY A 90 -41.79 -0.69 -12.66
CA GLY A 90 -41.90 0.05 -11.40
C GLY A 90 -40.90 1.20 -11.27
N ASN A 91 -40.86 1.82 -10.09
CA ASN A 91 -40.04 2.99 -9.83
C ASN A 91 -39.57 3.03 -8.36
N ALA A 92 -38.25 3.10 -8.15
CA ALA A 92 -37.66 3.09 -6.80
C ALA A 92 -38.05 4.33 -5.96
N VAL A 93 -38.35 5.47 -6.58
CA VAL A 93 -38.85 6.68 -5.90
C VAL A 93 -40.31 6.48 -5.48
N ALA A 94 -41.13 5.81 -6.29
CA ALA A 94 -42.49 5.44 -5.89
C ALA A 94 -42.46 4.48 -4.68
N SER A 95 -41.55 3.50 -4.68
CA SER A 95 -41.32 2.62 -3.52
C SER A 95 -40.95 3.41 -2.27
N LEU A 96 -40.09 4.45 -2.37
CA LEU A 96 -39.77 5.33 -1.26
C LEU A 96 -40.99 6.13 -0.76
N ILE A 97 -41.77 6.73 -1.66
CA ILE A 97 -42.97 7.52 -1.30
C ILE A 97 -43.99 6.64 -0.55
N LEU A 98 -44.13 5.38 -0.97
CA LEU A 98 -44.96 4.38 -0.32
C LEU A 98 -44.33 3.76 0.94
N GLY A 99 -43.05 4.06 1.21
CA GLY A 99 -42.30 3.50 2.34
C GLY A 99 -41.96 2.02 2.20
N LEU A 100 -41.92 1.47 0.98
CA LEU A 100 -41.65 0.06 0.69
C LEU A 100 -40.14 -0.21 0.70
N VAL A 101 -39.57 -0.51 1.87
CA VAL A 101 -38.13 -0.75 2.02
C VAL A 101 -37.77 -2.10 1.43
N ASP A 102 -36.86 -2.13 0.44
CA ASP A 102 -36.37 -3.35 -0.18
C ASP A 102 -35.34 -4.06 0.71
N ASN A 103 -34.40 -3.30 1.25
CA ASN A 103 -33.45 -3.78 2.23
C ASN A 103 -33.03 -2.64 3.16
N ALA A 104 -32.57 -3.00 4.35
CA ALA A 104 -32.01 -2.04 5.29
C ALA A 104 -30.91 -2.67 6.10
N SER A 105 -30.03 -1.83 6.63
CA SER A 105 -29.08 -2.25 7.65
C SER A 105 -28.90 -1.17 8.70
N GLY A 106 -28.50 -1.58 9.90
CA GLY A 106 -28.15 -0.67 10.98
C GLY A 106 -27.09 -1.30 11.87
N GLN A 107 -26.20 -0.47 12.41
CA GLN A 107 -25.17 -0.93 13.33
C GLN A 107 -25.51 -0.52 14.76
N PHE A 108 -25.53 -1.51 15.66
CA PHE A 108 -25.77 -1.31 17.08
C PHE A 108 -24.46 -1.49 17.83
N ASN A 109 -24.08 -0.46 18.58
CA ASN A 109 -22.78 -0.39 19.24
C ASN A 109 -22.95 -0.41 20.76
N THR A 110 -22.35 -1.38 21.43
CA THR A 110 -22.11 -1.30 22.88
C THR A 110 -20.87 -0.45 23.16
N VAL A 111 -19.94 -0.43 22.20
CA VAL A 111 -18.68 0.30 22.25
C VAL A 111 -18.63 1.25 21.07
N GLU A 112 -19.10 2.49 21.27
CA GLU A 112 -19.04 3.55 20.25
C GLU A 112 -17.65 4.17 20.10
N ALA A 113 -16.83 4.05 21.15
CA ALA A 113 -15.52 4.67 21.21
C ALA A 113 -14.48 3.71 21.77
N TRP A 114 -13.32 3.68 21.12
CA TRP A 114 -12.18 2.88 21.52
C TRP A 114 -10.94 3.73 21.76
N TYR A 115 -10.13 3.28 22.71
CA TYR A 115 -9.02 4.06 23.24
C TYR A 115 -7.72 3.25 23.22
N ALA A 116 -7.09 3.14 22.05
CA ALA A 116 -5.85 2.41 21.91
C ALA A 116 -4.69 3.15 22.57
N ARG A 117 -3.82 2.43 23.28
CA ARG A 117 -2.65 2.94 23.99
C ARG A 117 -1.45 2.07 23.68
N ALA A 118 -0.31 2.70 23.42
CA ALA A 118 0.98 2.03 23.37
C ALA A 118 2.06 2.95 23.91
N ASP A 119 3.24 2.41 24.12
CA ASP A 119 4.41 3.20 24.44
C ASP A 119 5.66 2.56 23.84
N ALA A 120 6.67 3.41 23.65
CA ALA A 120 7.95 2.99 23.12
C ALA A 120 9.09 3.67 23.86
N TRP A 121 10.21 2.96 23.90
CA TRP A 121 11.45 3.36 24.52
C TRP A 121 12.55 3.32 23.48
N SER A 122 13.40 4.32 23.53
CA SER A 122 14.57 4.41 22.67
C SER A 122 15.76 4.87 23.48
N LEU A 123 16.86 4.13 23.43
CA LEU A 123 18.13 4.53 24.03
C LEU A 123 19.19 4.54 22.92
N HIS A 124 20.11 5.49 22.95
CA HIS A 124 21.20 5.50 21.98
C HIS A 124 22.50 6.02 22.58
N PHE A 125 23.59 5.50 22.03
CA PHE A 125 24.95 5.96 22.27
C PHE A 125 25.72 5.91 20.95
N GLY A 126 26.56 6.91 20.72
CA GLY A 126 27.47 6.91 19.58
C GLY A 126 28.63 7.86 19.77
N ASP A 127 29.64 7.68 18.94
CA ASP A 127 30.88 8.45 18.94
C ASP A 127 31.30 8.77 17.51
N SER A 128 31.53 10.06 17.27
CA SER A 128 32.24 10.55 16.08
C SER A 128 33.70 10.79 16.46
N TRP A 129 34.55 9.87 16.04
CA TRP A 129 35.95 9.81 16.39
C TRP A 129 36.84 10.15 15.18
N ARG A 130 37.62 11.22 15.29
CA ARG A 130 38.71 11.51 14.34
C ARG A 130 39.94 10.72 14.74
N THR A 131 40.02 9.43 14.38
CA THR A 131 41.11 8.53 14.75
C THR A 131 42.48 9.09 14.34
N THR A 132 42.59 9.58 13.11
CA THR A 132 43.80 10.24 12.58
C THR A 132 43.41 11.50 11.79
N SER A 133 44.38 12.21 11.20
CA SER A 133 44.10 13.31 10.27
C SER A 133 43.45 12.85 8.95
N LYS A 134 43.53 11.55 8.64
CA LYS A 134 42.98 10.95 7.42
C LYS A 134 41.77 10.05 7.66
N LEU A 135 41.59 9.53 8.87
CA LEU A 135 40.53 8.57 9.22
C LEU A 135 39.57 9.15 10.24
N SER A 136 38.28 9.17 9.89
CA SER A 136 37.18 9.41 10.81
C SER A 136 36.29 8.16 10.89
N VAL A 137 35.98 7.75 12.11
CA VAL A 137 35.10 6.62 12.43
C VAL A 137 33.88 7.19 13.15
N ASN A 138 32.70 6.86 12.66
CA ASN A 138 31.44 7.14 13.34
C ASN A 138 30.79 5.81 13.67
N TRP A 139 30.53 5.55 14.94
CA TRP A 139 29.81 4.35 15.33
C TRP A 139 28.74 4.69 16.36
N GLY A 140 27.70 3.87 16.41
CA GLY A 140 26.66 4.00 17.41
C GLY A 140 25.78 2.78 17.50
N LEU A 141 25.15 2.64 18.65
CA LEU A 141 24.14 1.65 18.92
C LEU A 141 22.89 2.38 19.39
N ARG A 142 21.76 2.00 18.81
CA ARG A 142 20.44 2.38 19.30
C ARG A 142 19.67 1.13 19.70
N TRP A 143 18.92 1.21 20.78
CA TRP A 143 17.98 0.18 21.21
C TRP A 143 16.58 0.79 21.18
N ASP A 144 15.69 0.18 20.41
CA ASP A 144 14.29 0.57 20.27
C ASP A 144 13.39 -0.58 20.73
N VAL A 145 12.41 -0.27 21.57
CA VAL A 145 11.36 -1.22 21.97
C VAL A 145 10.02 -0.53 21.90
N SER A 146 9.06 -1.18 21.26
CA SER A 146 7.66 -0.78 21.28
C SER A 146 6.87 -1.87 21.99
N ARG A 147 6.00 -1.48 22.92
CA ARG A 147 5.05 -2.41 23.54
C ARG A 147 3.79 -2.55 22.67
N PRO A 148 3.16 -3.73 22.65
CA PRO A 148 1.91 -3.94 21.94
C PRO A 148 0.83 -2.94 22.34
N SER A 149 -0.05 -2.64 21.38
CA SER A 149 -1.19 -1.76 21.63
C SER A 149 -2.26 -2.47 22.47
N VAL A 150 -2.75 -1.78 23.50
CA VAL A 150 -3.90 -2.20 24.33
C VAL A 150 -5.07 -1.25 24.15
N GLU A 151 -6.30 -1.76 24.24
CA GLU A 151 -7.48 -0.90 24.42
C GLU A 151 -7.60 -0.56 25.90
N LYS A 152 -7.80 0.72 26.24
CA LYS A 152 -7.78 1.23 27.62
C LYS A 152 -8.61 0.39 28.60
N TYR A 153 -9.75 -0.13 28.16
CA TYR A 153 -10.72 -0.87 28.96
C TYR A 153 -10.85 -2.34 28.53
N ASP A 154 -9.89 -2.88 27.78
CA ASP A 154 -9.87 -4.28 27.33
C ASP A 154 -11.11 -4.69 26.52
N ARG A 155 -11.64 -3.73 25.74
CA ARG A 155 -12.74 -3.96 24.81
C ARG A 155 -12.17 -4.15 23.41
N THR A 156 -11.47 -5.26 23.24
CA THR A 156 -10.98 -5.71 21.94
C THR A 156 -11.08 -7.22 21.87
N SER A 157 -11.31 -7.75 20.67
CA SER A 157 -11.41 -9.17 20.42
C SER A 157 -10.57 -9.58 19.21
N PHE A 158 -10.22 -10.86 19.13
CA PHE A 158 -9.33 -11.39 18.09
C PHE A 158 -9.40 -12.93 18.04
N PHE A 159 -8.89 -13.51 16.96
CA PHE A 159 -8.64 -14.94 16.87
C PHE A 159 -7.60 -15.38 17.91
N ASP A 160 -7.94 -16.45 18.61
CA ASP A 160 -7.06 -17.20 19.50
C ASP A 160 -7.12 -18.70 19.14
N PHE A 161 -6.05 -19.44 19.42
CA PHE A 161 -5.94 -20.87 19.13
C PHE A 161 -6.69 -21.78 20.11
N GLY A 162 -7.30 -21.22 21.17
CA GLY A 162 -8.09 -21.96 22.14
C GLY A 162 -9.32 -22.69 21.55
N PRO A 163 -9.92 -23.61 22.32
CA PRO A 163 -11.06 -24.41 21.88
C PRO A 163 -12.32 -23.55 21.67
N ASN A 164 -13.07 -23.84 20.61
CA ASN A 164 -14.32 -23.16 20.28
C ASN A 164 -15.52 -24.07 20.58
N PRO A 165 -16.29 -23.80 21.66
CA PRO A 165 -17.40 -24.66 22.06
C PRO A 165 -18.48 -24.82 20.99
N GLY A 166 -18.82 -23.74 20.28
CA GLY A 166 -19.82 -23.77 19.20
C GLY A 166 -19.33 -24.40 17.90
N ALA A 167 -18.06 -24.84 17.85
CA ALA A 167 -17.46 -25.58 16.74
C ALA A 167 -16.96 -26.97 17.17
N GLY A 168 -17.62 -27.60 18.15
CA GLY A 168 -17.23 -28.94 18.63
C GLY A 168 -15.87 -28.96 19.33
N ASN A 169 -15.50 -27.88 20.01
CA ASN A 169 -14.20 -27.69 20.69
C ASN A 169 -12.97 -27.73 19.78
N ARG A 170 -13.15 -27.56 18.46
CA ARG A 170 -12.02 -27.38 17.53
C ARG A 170 -11.21 -26.14 17.90
N ALA A 171 -9.92 -26.15 17.61
CA ALA A 171 -9.05 -25.00 17.81
C ALA A 171 -9.50 -23.80 16.97
N GLY A 172 -9.34 -22.59 17.49
CA GLY A 172 -9.69 -21.35 16.82
C GLY A 172 -11.00 -20.75 17.32
N ARG A 173 -10.91 -19.77 18.21
CA ARG A 173 -12.05 -19.09 18.84
C ARG A 173 -11.97 -17.57 18.72
N LEU A 174 -13.10 -16.89 18.87
CA LEU A 174 -13.11 -15.47 19.21
C LEU A 174 -12.73 -15.35 20.70
N ALA A 175 -11.64 -14.66 20.99
CA ALA A 175 -11.23 -14.34 22.34
C ALA A 175 -11.33 -12.83 22.59
N PHE A 176 -11.61 -12.48 23.85
CA PHE A 176 -11.75 -11.11 24.31
C PHE A 176 -10.58 -10.75 25.22
N ALA A 177 -10.01 -9.57 25.03
CA ALA A 177 -8.84 -9.12 25.79
C ALA A 177 -9.11 -9.03 27.29
N GLY A 178 -8.08 -9.34 28.08
CA GLY A 178 -8.12 -9.34 29.54
C GLY A 178 -8.67 -10.65 30.10
N ASP A 179 -9.13 -10.59 31.34
CA ASP A 179 -9.57 -11.72 32.19
C ASP A 179 -11.03 -11.58 32.65
N LYS A 180 -11.69 -10.47 32.32
CA LYS A 180 -13.03 -10.11 32.82
C LYS A 180 -14.21 -10.64 32.00
N TRP A 181 -13.96 -11.41 30.94
CA TRP A 181 -14.98 -11.90 30.00
C TRP A 181 -15.31 -13.39 30.19
N GLY A 182 -15.08 -13.90 31.41
CA GLY A 182 -15.33 -15.31 31.75
C GLY A 182 -14.54 -16.27 30.87
N ALA A 183 -15.18 -17.34 30.40
CA ALA A 183 -14.56 -18.37 29.55
C ALA A 183 -14.08 -17.83 28.18
N ALA A 184 -14.64 -16.72 27.69
CA ALA A 184 -14.25 -16.09 26.44
C ALA A 184 -13.01 -15.18 26.58
N SER A 185 -12.50 -15.00 27.81
CA SER A 185 -11.29 -14.24 28.09
C SER A 185 -10.06 -14.88 27.46
N PHE A 186 -9.17 -14.05 26.94
CA PHE A 186 -7.84 -14.46 26.50
C PHE A 186 -6.87 -14.65 27.68
N GLY A 187 -7.07 -13.91 28.78
CA GLY A 187 -6.16 -13.89 29.94
C GLY A 187 -5.05 -12.82 29.84
N ALA A 188 -4.93 -12.13 28.71
CA ALA A 188 -4.04 -10.99 28.53
C ALA A 188 -4.70 -9.89 27.70
N ARG A 189 -4.20 -8.66 27.82
CA ARG A 189 -4.80 -7.47 27.18
C ARG A 189 -4.57 -7.39 25.66
N HIS A 190 -3.66 -8.22 25.15
CA HIS A 190 -3.27 -8.31 23.75
C HIS A 190 -2.62 -9.69 23.50
N PRO A 191 -2.67 -10.22 22.27
CA PRO A 191 -1.97 -11.45 21.92
C PRO A 191 -0.48 -11.24 21.62
N GLU A 192 -0.07 -10.07 21.11
CA GLU A 192 1.32 -9.87 20.69
C GLU A 192 2.31 -9.90 21.87
N GLU A 193 3.51 -10.42 21.66
CA GLU A 193 4.57 -10.40 22.67
C GLU A 193 5.41 -9.11 22.58
N THR A 194 5.87 -8.60 23.73
CA THR A 194 6.83 -7.48 23.71
C THR A 194 8.19 -7.97 23.19
N TRP A 195 8.71 -7.30 22.15
CA TRP A 195 9.97 -7.69 21.52
C TRP A 195 11.12 -6.75 21.90
N PHE A 196 12.04 -7.23 22.73
CA PHE A 196 13.14 -6.41 23.30
C PHE A 196 14.44 -6.39 22.47
N ARG A 197 14.48 -7.06 21.31
CA ARG A 197 15.72 -7.25 20.51
C ARG A 197 15.91 -6.19 19.41
N GLY A 198 15.32 -5.00 19.55
CA GLY A 198 15.43 -3.90 18.59
C GLY A 198 16.77 -3.16 18.63
N PHE A 199 17.88 -3.89 18.50
CA PHE A 199 19.23 -3.31 18.44
C PHE A 199 19.58 -2.85 17.02
N ALA A 200 19.86 -1.57 16.88
CA ALA A 200 20.17 -0.88 15.63
C ALA A 200 21.62 -0.34 15.64
N PRO A 201 22.63 -1.21 15.40
CA PRO A 201 24.01 -0.78 15.25
C PRO A 201 24.20 0.04 13.97
N ARG A 202 25.12 1.00 14.01
CA ARG A 202 25.55 1.80 12.87
C ARG A 202 27.06 2.02 12.95
N LEU A 203 27.72 1.88 11.81
CA LEU A 203 29.14 2.13 11.63
C LEU A 203 29.33 2.86 10.30
N ALA A 204 30.12 3.92 10.30
CA ALA A 204 30.54 4.62 9.10
C ALA A 204 32.02 5.02 9.21
N LEU A 205 32.75 4.84 8.12
CA LEU A 205 34.16 5.12 7.98
C LEU A 205 34.33 6.17 6.89
N ALA A 206 35.20 7.15 7.12
CA ALA A 206 35.64 8.09 6.10
C ALA A 206 37.17 8.16 6.11
N TYR A 207 37.79 7.83 4.98
CA TYR A 207 39.23 7.76 4.82
C TYR A 207 39.70 8.65 3.65
N SER A 208 40.56 9.62 3.96
CA SER A 208 41.25 10.44 2.96
C SER A 208 42.43 9.64 2.40
N LEU A 209 42.26 9.15 1.17
CA LEU A 209 43.32 8.49 0.39
C LEU A 209 44.37 9.51 -0.07
N SER A 210 43.92 10.71 -0.42
CA SER A 210 44.75 11.88 -0.76
C SER A 210 44.01 13.17 -0.39
N GLN A 211 44.62 14.34 -0.62
CA GLN A 211 43.95 15.63 -0.44
C GLN A 211 42.72 15.83 -1.35
N ARG A 212 42.61 15.04 -2.44
CA ARG A 212 41.54 15.13 -3.44
C ARG A 212 40.68 13.87 -3.53
N THR A 213 41.01 12.82 -2.79
CA THR A 213 40.31 11.54 -2.86
C THR A 213 39.86 11.09 -1.47
N VAL A 214 38.57 10.81 -1.31
CA VAL A 214 37.98 10.29 -0.07
C VAL A 214 37.16 9.05 -0.36
N ALA A 215 37.42 7.98 0.39
CA ALA A 215 36.57 6.80 0.45
C ALA A 215 35.67 6.87 1.69
N ARG A 216 34.39 6.55 1.54
CA ARG A 216 33.44 6.40 2.64
C ARG A 216 32.76 5.05 2.55
N ALA A 217 32.57 4.41 3.69
CA ALA A 217 31.79 3.19 3.78
C ALA A 217 30.86 3.29 4.98
N GLY A 218 29.69 2.68 4.90
CA GLY A 218 28.76 2.65 6.01
C GLY A 218 27.92 1.38 6.03
N TYR A 219 27.55 0.95 7.23
CA TYR A 219 26.56 -0.08 7.48
C TYR A 219 25.66 0.36 8.65
N GLY A 220 24.36 0.10 8.57
CA GLY A 220 23.48 0.32 9.70
C GLY A 220 22.16 -0.42 9.60
N ILE A 221 21.56 -0.67 10.75
CA ILE A 221 20.19 -1.17 10.88
C ILE A 221 19.28 0.01 11.25
N ILE A 222 18.11 0.06 10.61
CA ILE A 222 17.06 1.04 10.89
C ILE A 222 15.76 0.29 11.03
N PHE A 223 15.19 0.28 12.24
CA PHE A 223 13.82 -0.19 12.46
C PHE A 223 12.84 0.85 11.94
N THR A 224 11.75 0.40 11.34
CA THR A 224 10.61 1.28 11.09
C THR A 224 9.93 1.59 12.41
N GLN A 225 9.23 2.72 12.48
CA GLN A 225 8.41 3.00 13.65
C GLN A 225 7.28 1.96 13.76
N ALA A 226 6.95 1.53 14.97
CA ALA A 226 5.70 0.81 15.23
C ALA A 226 4.51 1.66 14.75
N TYR A 227 3.56 1.03 14.08
CA TYR A 227 2.35 1.71 13.64
C TYR A 227 1.58 2.32 14.80
N TYR A 228 0.80 3.37 14.52
CA TYR A 228 -0.02 4.03 15.52
C TYR A 228 -0.91 3.00 16.25
N PRO A 229 -1.14 3.14 17.57
CA PRO A 229 -1.95 2.19 18.33
C PRO A 229 -3.33 1.97 17.68
N GLY A 230 -3.67 0.72 17.32
CA GLY A 230 -4.93 0.39 16.66
C GLY A 230 -4.94 0.48 15.12
N TRP A 231 -3.84 0.88 14.46
CA TRP A 231 -3.75 0.90 12.99
C TRP A 231 -3.30 -0.46 12.43
N ASN A 232 -4.02 -0.99 11.42
CA ASN A 232 -3.76 -2.27 10.71
C ASN A 232 -3.58 -3.53 11.59
N GLY A 233 -3.67 -3.35 12.92
CA GLY A 233 -3.95 -4.29 14.00
C GLY A 233 -5.41 -4.22 14.45
N GLY A 234 -6.01 -3.03 14.33
CA GLY A 234 -7.34 -2.71 14.81
C GLY A 234 -7.48 -2.80 16.32
N VAL A 235 -8.35 -1.97 16.89
CA VAL A 235 -9.20 -2.46 17.98
C VAL A 235 -10.34 -3.16 17.28
N ALA A 236 -10.36 -4.50 17.26
CA ALA A 236 -11.51 -5.20 16.71
C ALA A 236 -12.59 -5.25 17.79
N LEU A 237 -13.81 -4.89 17.40
CA LEU A 237 -14.97 -4.83 18.30
C LEU A 237 -15.95 -5.96 17.99
N ASP A 238 -15.46 -7.06 17.43
CA ASP A 238 -16.25 -8.26 17.14
C ASP A 238 -16.86 -8.76 18.46
N GLY A 239 -18.18 -9.01 18.46
CA GLY A 239 -18.95 -9.34 19.66
C GLY A 239 -19.41 -8.11 20.44
N PHE A 240 -18.61 -7.04 20.54
CA PHE A 240 -19.04 -5.81 21.23
C PHE A 240 -20.06 -4.98 20.45
N ASN A 241 -19.92 -4.97 19.12
CA ASN A 241 -20.78 -4.27 18.20
C ASN A 241 -21.30 -5.24 17.15
N ALA A 242 -22.52 -5.03 16.66
CA ALA A 242 -23.13 -5.89 15.65
C ALA A 242 -23.96 -5.09 14.64
N GLY A 243 -23.85 -5.48 13.38
CA GLY A 243 -24.73 -5.02 12.31
C GLY A 243 -25.96 -5.93 12.24
N GLN A 244 -27.10 -5.33 11.87
CA GLN A 244 -28.31 -6.04 11.50
C GLN A 244 -28.65 -5.67 10.06
N SER A 245 -29.10 -6.64 9.30
CA SER A 245 -29.55 -6.47 7.92
C SER A 245 -30.89 -7.13 7.73
N PHE A 246 -31.75 -6.45 6.99
CA PHE A 246 -33.09 -6.90 6.63
C PHE A 246 -33.20 -6.76 5.12
N SER A 247 -33.77 -7.74 4.46
CA SER A 247 -33.95 -7.75 3.01
C SER A 247 -35.27 -8.36 2.66
N SER A 248 -35.83 -7.94 1.54
CA SER A 248 -37.02 -8.52 0.94
C SER A 248 -36.85 -10.04 0.82
N SER A 249 -37.87 -10.78 1.24
CA SER A 249 -38.04 -12.22 1.03
C SER A 249 -38.18 -12.60 -0.45
N GLN A 250 -38.62 -11.66 -1.30
CA GLN A 250 -38.99 -11.91 -2.69
C GLN A 250 -38.26 -10.98 -3.68
N SER A 251 -36.96 -10.74 -3.45
CA SER A 251 -36.08 -9.96 -4.34
C SER A 251 -36.59 -8.56 -4.73
N GLY A 252 -37.26 -7.89 -3.80
CA GLY A 252 -37.79 -6.55 -3.93
C GLY A 252 -39.23 -6.46 -4.41
N LEU A 253 -39.90 -7.57 -4.72
CA LEU A 253 -41.34 -7.58 -5.03
C LEU A 253 -42.21 -7.33 -3.79
N GLU A 254 -41.79 -7.86 -2.64
CA GLU A 254 -42.40 -7.58 -1.34
C GLU A 254 -41.43 -6.72 -0.52
N PRO A 255 -41.87 -5.63 0.13
CA PRO A 255 -40.99 -4.87 1.00
C PRO A 255 -40.52 -5.74 2.18
N ALA A 256 -39.27 -5.60 2.58
CA ALA A 256 -38.75 -6.18 3.82
C ALA A 256 -39.57 -5.71 5.03
N PHE A 257 -39.95 -4.43 5.03
CA PHE A 257 -40.85 -3.80 6.00
C PHE A 257 -41.30 -2.43 5.46
N LEU A 258 -42.32 -1.85 6.11
CA LEU A 258 -42.73 -0.47 5.85
C LEU A 258 -41.86 0.51 6.62
N LEU A 259 -41.35 1.55 5.96
CA LEU A 259 -40.51 2.60 6.56
C LEU A 259 -41.17 3.26 7.78
N SER A 260 -42.50 3.39 7.75
CA SER A 260 -43.31 3.93 8.86
C SER A 260 -43.21 3.10 10.15
N ASN A 261 -42.93 1.80 10.05
CA ASN A 261 -42.74 0.92 11.20
C ASN A 261 -41.34 1.07 11.82
N GLY A 262 -40.42 1.76 11.14
CA GLY A 262 -39.01 1.82 11.52
C GLY A 262 -38.25 0.53 11.24
N LEU A 263 -36.95 0.53 11.55
CA LEU A 263 -36.11 -0.66 11.41
C LEU A 263 -36.62 -1.77 12.35
N PRO A 264 -36.79 -3.02 11.89
CA PRO A 264 -37.26 -4.11 12.75
C PRO A 264 -36.37 -4.31 13.98
N GLN A 265 -36.98 -4.63 15.12
CA GLN A 265 -36.31 -4.71 16.44
C GLN A 265 -36.19 -6.16 16.98
N ASN A 266 -36.62 -7.16 16.22
CA ASN A 266 -36.63 -8.58 16.58
C ASN A 266 -35.25 -9.24 16.39
N PHE A 267 -34.22 -8.68 17.03
CA PHE A 267 -32.87 -9.23 17.02
C PHE A 267 -32.24 -9.09 18.40
N VAL A 268 -31.27 -9.96 18.71
CA VAL A 268 -30.52 -9.87 19.96
C VAL A 268 -29.54 -8.70 19.86
N ARG A 269 -29.48 -7.85 20.88
CA ARG A 269 -28.55 -6.72 20.91
C ARG A 269 -27.17 -7.14 21.41
N PRO A 270 -26.08 -6.53 20.89
CA PRO A 270 -24.77 -6.71 21.49
C PRO A 270 -24.73 -6.16 22.94
N PRO A 271 -23.76 -6.60 23.77
CA PRO A 271 -22.59 -7.39 23.40
C PRO A 271 -22.83 -8.91 23.40
N PHE A 272 -22.25 -9.59 22.42
CA PHE A 272 -22.18 -11.04 22.29
C PHE A 272 -20.81 -11.53 22.77
N ILE A 273 -20.67 -11.68 24.09
CA ILE A 273 -19.45 -12.22 24.69
C ILE A 273 -19.49 -13.75 24.63
N ASP A 274 -19.25 -14.28 23.43
CA ASP A 274 -19.26 -15.70 23.11
C ASP A 274 -18.13 -16.02 22.13
N SER A 275 -17.35 -17.06 22.45
CA SER A 275 -16.24 -17.53 21.61
C SER A 275 -16.66 -18.05 20.23
N SER A 276 -17.94 -18.35 20.05
CA SER A 276 -18.55 -18.90 18.83
C SER A 276 -19.22 -17.84 17.96
N PHE A 277 -19.30 -16.58 18.42
CA PHE A 277 -20.08 -15.51 17.76
C PHE A 277 -19.70 -15.28 16.29
N ARG A 278 -18.44 -15.49 15.92
CA ARG A 278 -17.93 -15.33 14.55
C ARG A 278 -17.83 -16.65 13.75
N ASN A 279 -18.40 -17.75 14.25
CA ASN A 279 -18.49 -18.98 13.47
C ASN A 279 -19.30 -18.72 12.19
N GLY A 280 -18.81 -19.30 11.09
CA GLY A 280 -19.31 -19.09 9.74
C GLY A 280 -19.12 -17.68 9.19
N GLN A 281 -18.29 -16.85 9.83
CA GLN A 281 -18.00 -15.48 9.41
C GLN A 281 -16.49 -15.23 9.33
N GLY A 282 -16.10 -13.98 9.05
CA GLY A 282 -14.70 -13.55 9.09
C GLY A 282 -14.26 -13.20 10.53
N LEU A 283 -12.99 -13.44 10.83
CA LEU A 283 -12.38 -13.08 12.10
C LEU A 283 -10.99 -12.46 11.89
N ARG A 284 -10.64 -11.47 12.71
CA ARG A 284 -9.32 -10.83 12.66
C ARG A 284 -8.31 -11.61 13.49
N TYR A 285 -7.17 -11.93 12.89
CA TYR A 285 -6.06 -12.59 13.55
C TYR A 285 -4.93 -11.62 13.87
N ARG A 286 -4.53 -11.52 15.13
CA ARG A 286 -3.39 -10.72 15.59
C ARG A 286 -2.26 -11.67 16.01
N PRO A 287 -1.21 -11.85 15.18
CA PRO A 287 -0.11 -12.78 15.47
C PRO A 287 0.69 -12.42 16.71
N PHE A 288 1.12 -13.42 17.48
CA PHE A 288 1.96 -13.21 18.67
C PHE A 288 3.26 -12.45 18.36
N ASP A 289 3.80 -12.60 17.14
CA ASP A 289 5.05 -11.95 16.73
C ASP A 289 4.86 -10.67 15.91
N ALA A 290 3.63 -10.17 15.77
CA ALA A 290 3.33 -8.96 15.00
C ALA A 290 4.00 -7.69 15.56
N ASN A 291 4.43 -7.70 16.82
CA ASN A 291 5.17 -6.60 17.45
C ASN A 291 6.69 -6.65 17.19
N ARG A 292 7.19 -7.64 16.43
CA ARG A 292 8.58 -7.62 15.94
C ARG A 292 8.69 -6.59 14.81
N LEU A 293 9.40 -5.50 15.08
CA LEU A 293 9.50 -4.37 14.17
C LEU A 293 10.11 -4.75 12.81
N PRO A 294 9.53 -4.29 11.69
CA PRO A 294 10.19 -4.28 10.40
C PRO A 294 11.49 -3.48 10.46
N TYR A 295 12.49 -3.87 9.69
CA TYR A 295 13.75 -3.15 9.62
C TYR A 295 14.42 -3.21 8.26
N SER A 296 15.30 -2.26 8.03
CA SER A 296 16.16 -2.15 6.86
C SER A 296 17.61 -2.21 7.30
N GLN A 297 18.37 -3.11 6.68
CA GLN A 297 19.84 -3.08 6.72
C GLN A 297 20.32 -2.28 5.53
N GLN A 298 21.18 -1.29 5.77
CA GLN A 298 21.67 -0.38 4.74
C GLN A 298 23.18 -0.42 4.73
N TRP A 299 23.78 -0.54 3.55
CA TRP A 299 25.21 -0.39 3.40
C TRP A 299 25.58 0.35 2.13
N ASN A 300 26.69 1.06 2.20
CA ASN A 300 27.23 1.77 1.06
C ASN A 300 28.76 1.78 1.06
N LEU A 301 29.30 1.94 -0.13
CA LEU A 301 30.70 2.25 -0.37
C LEU A 301 30.74 3.36 -1.43
N THR A 302 31.36 4.47 -1.10
CA THR A 302 31.47 5.66 -1.94
C THR A 302 32.94 6.05 -2.10
N LEU A 303 33.35 6.30 -3.34
CA LEU A 303 34.63 6.90 -3.68
C LEU A 303 34.38 8.26 -4.33
N GLU A 304 34.93 9.31 -3.74
CA GLU A 304 34.90 10.67 -4.30
C GLU A 304 36.30 11.08 -4.72
N HIS A 305 36.40 11.66 -5.92
CA HIS A 305 37.63 12.26 -6.42
C HIS A 305 37.38 13.64 -7.02
N GLN A 306 38.12 14.62 -6.51
CA GLN A 306 38.15 15.98 -7.03
C GLN A 306 39.26 16.10 -8.09
N PHE A 307 38.88 16.34 -9.34
CA PHE A 307 39.84 16.47 -10.45
C PHE A 307 40.38 17.90 -10.55
N THR A 308 39.51 18.89 -10.36
CA THR A 308 39.85 20.32 -10.35
C THR A 308 39.13 21.03 -9.20
N ASP A 309 39.40 22.32 -8.99
CA ASP A 309 38.72 23.09 -7.93
C ASP A 309 37.20 23.21 -8.16
N SER A 310 36.76 23.10 -9.42
CA SER A 310 35.36 23.16 -9.81
C SER A 310 34.76 21.82 -10.23
N PHE A 311 35.52 20.72 -10.38
CA PHE A 311 35.01 19.46 -10.91
C PHE A 311 35.35 18.25 -10.03
N TYR A 312 34.34 17.44 -9.70
CA TYR A 312 34.51 16.18 -8.99
C TYR A 312 33.53 15.10 -9.47
N ILE A 313 33.91 13.84 -9.22
CA ILE A 313 33.06 12.67 -9.46
C ILE A 313 32.95 11.86 -8.17
N SER A 314 31.77 11.30 -7.93
CA SER A 314 31.48 10.31 -6.90
C SER A 314 30.94 9.03 -7.55
N ALA A 315 31.47 7.88 -7.16
CA ALA A 315 30.93 6.57 -7.47
C ALA A 315 30.52 5.86 -6.19
N SER A 316 29.28 5.42 -6.10
CA SER A 316 28.69 4.82 -4.91
C SER A 316 28.01 3.50 -5.23
N TYR A 317 28.35 2.44 -4.51
CA TYR A 317 27.50 1.27 -4.37
C TYR A 317 26.60 1.47 -3.16
N VAL A 318 25.29 1.34 -3.34
CA VAL A 318 24.29 1.50 -2.28
C VAL A 318 23.39 0.27 -2.27
N ALA A 319 23.17 -0.29 -1.09
CA ALA A 319 22.33 -1.46 -0.93
C ALA A 319 21.45 -1.37 0.31
N ASN A 320 20.26 -1.95 0.19
CA ASN A 320 19.24 -1.97 1.23
C ASN A 320 18.56 -3.33 1.26
N LYS A 321 18.43 -3.94 2.44
CA LYS A 321 17.66 -5.15 2.65
C LYS A 321 16.56 -4.89 3.67
N GLY A 322 15.30 -4.88 3.22
CA GLY A 322 14.13 -4.89 4.09
C GLY A 322 13.85 -6.29 4.62
N THR A 323 13.63 -6.42 5.92
CA THR A 323 13.32 -7.67 6.61
C THR A 323 12.14 -7.43 7.55
N ARG A 324 11.27 -8.43 7.69
CA ARG A 324 10.05 -8.34 8.49
C ARG A 324 9.11 -7.24 8.02
N MET A 325 9.12 -6.96 6.72
CA MET A 325 8.20 -5.98 6.14
C MET A 325 6.77 -6.49 6.29
N LEU A 326 5.83 -5.55 6.40
CA LEU A 326 4.43 -5.90 6.41
C LEU A 326 4.04 -6.62 5.11
N SER A 327 3.26 -7.68 5.25
CA SER A 327 2.81 -8.52 4.13
C SER A 327 1.42 -9.09 4.38
N ARG A 328 0.89 -9.78 3.36
CA ARG A 328 -0.27 -10.68 3.43
C ARG A 328 0.03 -11.92 2.61
N VAL A 329 1.03 -12.68 3.02
CA VAL A 329 1.53 -13.86 2.29
C VAL A 329 1.54 -15.13 3.13
N ALA A 330 1.22 -15.04 4.43
CA ALA A 330 1.23 -16.17 5.36
C ALA A 330 -0.11 -16.30 6.13
N PRO A 331 -1.24 -16.54 5.44
CA PRO A 331 -2.52 -16.81 6.09
C PRO A 331 -2.46 -18.11 6.91
N LEU A 332 -3.19 -18.17 8.03
CA LEU A 332 -3.31 -19.41 8.81
C LEU A 332 -4.33 -20.38 8.23
N ASN A 333 -5.36 -19.85 7.57
CA ASN A 333 -6.48 -20.63 7.09
C ASN A 333 -6.40 -20.73 5.56
N ALA A 334 -5.46 -21.49 5.01
CA ALA A 334 -5.36 -21.73 3.57
C ALA A 334 -5.40 -23.23 3.28
N LEU A 335 -6.04 -23.58 2.16
CA LEU A 335 -6.19 -24.96 1.73
C LEU A 335 -4.89 -25.45 1.06
N ASP A 336 -4.47 -26.67 1.42
CA ASP A 336 -3.27 -27.31 0.87
C ASP A 336 -3.44 -27.62 -0.64
N PRO A 337 -2.49 -27.24 -1.52
CA PRO A 337 -2.56 -27.46 -2.96
C PRO A 337 -2.85 -28.89 -3.38
N LYS A 338 -2.54 -29.89 -2.55
CA LYS A 338 -2.85 -31.31 -2.85
C LYS A 338 -4.34 -31.54 -3.14
N TYR A 339 -5.23 -30.71 -2.58
CA TYR A 339 -6.67 -30.84 -2.78
C TYR A 339 -7.15 -30.35 -4.14
N LEU A 340 -6.30 -29.67 -4.94
CA LEU A 340 -6.66 -29.29 -6.32
C LEU A 340 -7.07 -30.49 -7.18
N ALA A 341 -6.55 -31.69 -6.87
CA ALA A 341 -6.90 -32.93 -7.54
C ALA A 341 -8.38 -33.32 -7.41
N MET A 342 -9.12 -32.77 -6.43
CA MET A 342 -10.57 -32.98 -6.28
C MET A 342 -11.39 -32.23 -7.33
N GLY A 343 -10.79 -31.24 -8.01
CA GLY A 343 -11.46 -30.52 -9.09
C GLY A 343 -12.78 -29.88 -8.65
N GLN A 344 -13.83 -30.09 -9.43
CA GLN A 344 -15.13 -29.44 -9.24
C GLN A 344 -15.82 -29.80 -7.91
N GLN A 345 -15.50 -30.96 -7.31
CA GLN A 345 -16.03 -31.37 -6.01
C GLN A 345 -15.74 -30.34 -4.91
N LEU A 346 -14.69 -29.54 -5.06
CA LEU A 346 -14.34 -28.48 -4.11
C LEU A 346 -15.41 -27.39 -3.98
N TYR A 347 -16.25 -27.22 -5.00
CA TYR A 347 -17.36 -26.27 -5.01
C TYR A 347 -18.67 -26.85 -4.50
N ASP A 348 -18.77 -28.17 -4.34
CA ASP A 348 -20.00 -28.80 -3.86
C ASP A 348 -20.28 -28.36 -2.42
N GLU A 349 -21.56 -28.06 -2.15
CA GLU A 349 -22.01 -27.49 -0.87
C GLU A 349 -22.71 -28.54 -0.02
N PHE A 350 -22.29 -28.64 1.24
CA PHE A 350 -22.96 -29.48 2.22
C PHE A 350 -24.40 -29.00 2.44
N GLN A 351 -25.35 -29.93 2.38
CA GLN A 351 -26.73 -29.65 2.72
C GLN A 351 -26.99 -29.87 4.22
N PRO A 352 -28.00 -29.20 4.81
CA PRO A 352 -28.38 -29.43 6.21
C PRO A 352 -28.66 -30.92 6.50
N GLY A 353 -28.07 -31.46 7.57
CA GLY A 353 -28.21 -32.87 7.97
C GLY A 353 -27.19 -33.83 7.32
N GLN A 354 -26.43 -33.38 6.33
CA GLN A 354 -25.40 -34.18 5.68
C GLN A 354 -24.16 -34.35 6.57
N THR A 355 -23.66 -35.58 6.69
CA THR A 355 -22.48 -35.90 7.52
C THR A 355 -21.19 -36.08 6.71
N THR A 356 -21.29 -36.30 5.41
CA THR A 356 -20.15 -36.44 4.48
C THR A 356 -20.54 -35.98 3.07
N LEU A 357 -19.62 -35.36 2.33
CA LEU A 357 -19.76 -34.93 0.95
C LEU A 357 -18.42 -35.14 0.22
N ASP A 358 -18.41 -35.81 -0.93
CA ASP A 358 -17.18 -36.13 -1.71
C ASP A 358 -16.05 -36.77 -0.89
N GLY A 359 -16.42 -37.61 0.08
CA GLY A 359 -15.47 -38.26 0.99
C GLY A 359 -14.91 -37.35 2.09
N VAL A 360 -15.38 -36.10 2.18
CA VAL A 360 -15.02 -35.14 3.23
C VAL A 360 -16.08 -35.15 4.34
N PRO A 361 -15.72 -35.40 5.60
CA PRO A 361 -16.66 -35.38 6.70
C PRO A 361 -17.08 -33.93 7.05
N LEU A 362 -18.30 -33.78 7.57
CA LEU A 362 -18.77 -32.53 8.13
C LEU A 362 -17.82 -32.05 9.26
N PRO A 363 -17.34 -30.79 9.25
CA PRO A 363 -16.36 -30.33 10.24
C PRO A 363 -16.80 -30.45 11.69
N TYR A 364 -18.08 -30.15 11.97
CA TYR A 364 -18.72 -30.30 13.28
C TYR A 364 -20.25 -30.16 13.14
N GLY A 365 -21.00 -30.59 14.16
CA GLY A 365 -22.46 -30.54 14.16
C GLY A 365 -23.01 -29.11 14.05
N GLY A 366 -23.96 -28.90 13.13
CA GLY A 366 -24.56 -27.58 12.89
C GLY A 366 -23.71 -26.61 12.05
N TRP A 367 -22.54 -27.03 11.55
CA TRP A 367 -21.64 -26.19 10.75
C TRP A 367 -22.34 -25.52 9.58
N VAL A 368 -23.08 -26.28 8.74
CA VAL A 368 -23.81 -25.74 7.57
C VAL A 368 -24.71 -24.55 7.95
N GLY A 369 -25.47 -24.66 9.05
CA GLY A 369 -26.37 -23.61 9.50
C GLY A 369 -25.66 -22.38 10.09
N GLN A 370 -24.40 -22.51 10.51
CA GLN A 370 -23.61 -21.39 11.00
C GLN A 370 -22.94 -20.58 9.88
N MET A 371 -22.73 -21.17 8.70
CA MET A 371 -22.00 -20.56 7.57
C MET A 371 -22.79 -19.43 6.89
N THR A 372 -22.82 -18.24 7.50
CA THR A 372 -23.56 -17.07 6.98
C THR A 372 -22.71 -16.09 6.17
N GLY A 373 -21.38 -16.13 6.33
CA GLY A 373 -20.43 -15.23 5.67
C GLY A 373 -19.77 -15.82 4.42
N CYS A 374 -19.98 -17.10 4.14
CA CYS A 374 -19.52 -17.81 2.95
C CYS A 374 -20.26 -19.16 2.82
N ALA A 375 -20.22 -19.75 1.63
CA ALA A 375 -20.85 -21.04 1.37
C ALA A 375 -20.17 -22.21 2.11
N PRO A 376 -20.94 -23.21 2.59
CA PRO A 376 -20.44 -24.41 3.26
C PRO A 376 -19.89 -25.44 2.25
N THR A 377 -18.91 -25.03 1.43
CA THR A 377 -18.35 -25.89 0.38
C THR A 377 -17.40 -26.96 0.93
N VAL A 378 -17.14 -28.01 0.14
CA VAL A 378 -16.07 -28.99 0.41
C VAL A 378 -14.71 -28.29 0.62
N ALA A 379 -14.37 -27.29 -0.20
CA ALA A 379 -13.14 -26.51 -0.01
C ALA A 379 -13.08 -25.81 1.36
N GLN A 380 -14.21 -25.29 1.84
CA GLN A 380 -14.30 -24.63 3.15
C GLN A 380 -14.21 -25.63 4.30
N ALA A 381 -14.81 -26.82 4.16
CA ALA A 381 -14.74 -27.91 5.15
C ALA A 381 -13.30 -28.44 5.35
N LEU A 382 -12.48 -28.43 4.30
CA LEU A 382 -11.10 -28.92 4.33
C LEU A 382 -10.07 -27.92 4.90
N ARG A 383 -10.47 -26.68 5.20
CA ARG A 383 -9.53 -25.70 5.76
C ARG A 383 -9.11 -26.07 7.19
N PRO A 384 -7.95 -25.60 7.68
CA PRO A 384 -7.54 -25.80 9.07
C PRO A 384 -8.54 -25.26 10.10
N TYR A 385 -9.17 -24.12 9.80
CA TYR A 385 -10.20 -23.47 10.61
C TYR A 385 -11.49 -23.32 9.79
N PRO A 386 -12.23 -24.42 9.58
CA PRO A 386 -13.40 -24.45 8.69
C PRO A 386 -14.58 -23.64 9.24
N GLN A 387 -14.57 -23.32 10.54
CA GLN A 387 -15.54 -22.44 11.20
C GLN A 387 -15.39 -20.96 10.79
N TYR A 388 -14.32 -20.56 10.08
CA TYR A 388 -14.14 -19.16 9.66
C TYR A 388 -14.00 -19.03 8.15
N CYS A 389 -14.73 -18.07 7.58
CA CYS A 389 -14.68 -17.74 6.16
C CYS A 389 -13.39 -16.99 5.78
N SER A 390 -12.80 -16.25 6.72
CA SER A 390 -11.56 -15.51 6.48
C SER A 390 -10.35 -16.43 6.37
N SER A 391 -9.37 -16.04 5.54
CA SER A 391 -8.05 -16.69 5.46
C SER A 391 -7.18 -16.49 6.70
N LEU A 392 -7.64 -15.71 7.69
CA LEU A 392 -6.90 -15.41 8.93
C LEU A 392 -5.48 -14.90 8.62
N PHE A 393 -5.38 -13.89 7.74
CA PHE A 393 -4.14 -13.15 7.57
C PHE A 393 -3.80 -12.42 8.86
N GLY A 394 -2.52 -12.51 9.25
CA GLY A 394 -2.02 -11.79 10.40
C GLY A 394 -2.15 -10.28 10.19
N GLN A 395 -2.84 -9.62 11.11
CA GLN A 395 -2.78 -8.18 11.21
C GLN A 395 -1.33 -7.77 11.56
N ASN A 396 -0.75 -6.86 10.78
CA ASN A 396 0.68 -6.54 10.85
C ASN A 396 1.61 -7.78 10.69
N GLU A 397 1.20 -8.78 9.91
CA GLU A 397 2.06 -9.91 9.51
C GLU A 397 3.39 -9.40 8.95
N ASN A 398 4.51 -9.92 9.45
CA ASN A 398 5.86 -9.45 9.19
C ASN A 398 6.68 -10.47 8.37
N ALA A 399 6.08 -11.08 7.34
CA ALA A 399 6.72 -12.09 6.50
C ALA A 399 7.37 -11.49 5.23
N GLY A 400 7.22 -10.19 4.97
CA GLY A 400 7.74 -9.51 3.79
C GLY A 400 9.26 -9.28 3.81
N ASN A 401 9.87 -9.24 2.62
CA ASN A 401 11.31 -9.03 2.44
C ASN A 401 11.62 -8.30 1.13
N SER A 402 12.52 -7.31 1.17
CA SER A 402 13.03 -6.57 0.01
C SER A 402 14.55 -6.56 -0.06
N THR A 403 15.09 -6.47 -1.28
CA THR A 403 16.54 -6.35 -1.56
C THR A 403 16.72 -5.37 -2.71
N PHE A 404 17.44 -4.29 -2.44
CA PHE A 404 17.78 -3.24 -3.37
C PHE A 404 19.29 -3.13 -3.48
N HIS A 405 19.81 -3.04 -4.70
CA HIS A 405 21.20 -2.72 -4.96
C HIS A 405 21.26 -1.67 -6.06
N SER A 406 22.19 -0.73 -5.94
CA SER A 406 22.46 0.24 -6.99
C SER A 406 23.93 0.64 -7.08
N LEU A 407 24.34 0.95 -8.31
CA LEU A 407 25.50 1.76 -8.61
C LEU A 407 25.01 3.18 -8.93
N GLN A 408 25.52 4.18 -8.22
CA GLN A 408 25.20 5.59 -8.41
C GLN A 408 26.48 6.35 -8.77
N LEU A 409 26.47 7.01 -9.91
CA LEU A 409 27.52 7.91 -10.36
C LEU A 409 26.99 9.34 -10.30
N LYS A 410 27.79 10.25 -9.74
CA LYS A 410 27.51 11.69 -9.70
C LYS A 410 28.73 12.42 -10.24
N ALA A 411 28.55 13.29 -11.22
CA ALA A 411 29.58 14.21 -11.69
C ALA A 411 29.05 15.63 -11.55
N GLU A 412 29.83 16.51 -10.92
CA GLU A 412 29.41 17.89 -10.69
C GLU A 412 30.54 18.85 -11.06
N HIS A 413 30.20 19.79 -11.94
CA HIS A 413 30.97 21.00 -12.17
C HIS A 413 30.31 22.14 -11.38
N ARG A 414 30.94 22.53 -10.26
CA ARG A 414 30.54 23.69 -9.47
C ARG A 414 30.58 24.95 -10.34
N PHE A 415 29.75 25.92 -9.99
CA PHE A 415 29.61 27.14 -10.79
C PHE A 415 30.97 27.82 -10.96
N SER A 416 31.46 27.83 -12.20
CA SER A 416 32.73 28.43 -12.57
C SER A 416 32.66 28.90 -14.01
N LYS A 417 33.18 30.11 -14.28
CA LYS A 417 33.18 30.73 -15.61
C LYS A 417 31.80 30.75 -16.29
N GLY A 418 30.73 30.90 -15.51
CA GLY A 418 29.35 31.00 -16.00
C GLY A 418 28.61 29.66 -16.17
N THR A 419 29.21 28.53 -15.80
CA THR A 419 28.60 27.20 -15.98
C THR A 419 28.52 26.42 -14.68
N TRP A 420 27.35 25.87 -14.40
CA TRP A 420 27.16 24.80 -13.41
C TRP A 420 26.52 23.59 -14.09
N LEU A 421 26.96 22.40 -13.70
CA LEU A 421 26.47 21.14 -14.25
C LEU A 421 26.43 20.07 -13.16
N LEU A 422 25.35 19.31 -13.12
CA LEU A 422 25.19 18.12 -12.30
C LEU A 422 24.63 16.98 -13.16
N ALA A 423 25.43 15.94 -13.33
CA ALA A 423 25.00 14.69 -13.94
C ALA A 423 24.91 13.59 -12.88
N SER A 424 23.83 12.82 -12.91
CA SER A 424 23.64 11.65 -12.07
C SER A 424 23.18 10.46 -12.89
N TYR A 425 23.79 9.31 -12.68
CA TYR A 425 23.40 8.03 -13.28
C TYR A 425 23.21 7.00 -12.18
N THR A 426 22.10 6.27 -12.22
CA THR A 426 21.80 5.17 -11.30
C THR A 426 21.49 3.92 -12.11
N PHE A 427 22.22 2.85 -11.85
CA PHE A 427 21.89 1.49 -12.27
C PHE A 427 21.43 0.72 -11.03
N ALA A 428 20.20 0.21 -11.02
CA ALA A 428 19.59 -0.37 -9.82
C ALA A 428 18.79 -1.64 -10.09
N LYS A 429 18.51 -2.38 -9.02
CA LYS A 429 17.56 -3.50 -9.03
C LYS A 429 16.91 -3.65 -7.66
N LEU A 430 15.58 -3.70 -7.65
CA LEU A 430 14.72 -3.90 -6.49
C LEU A 430 13.94 -5.21 -6.64
N LEU A 431 14.17 -6.14 -5.72
CA LEU A 431 13.35 -7.35 -5.58
C LEU A 431 12.57 -7.29 -4.28
N THR A 432 11.30 -7.66 -4.30
CA THR A 432 10.44 -7.66 -3.12
C THR A 432 9.37 -8.75 -3.16
N SER A 433 9.02 -9.26 -1.98
CA SER A 433 7.86 -10.14 -1.77
C SER A 433 6.58 -9.38 -1.40
N THR A 434 6.65 -8.05 -1.28
CA THR A 434 5.55 -7.15 -0.91
C THR A 434 5.83 -5.72 -1.43
N ASP A 435 4.85 -4.99 -1.96
CA ASP A 435 5.07 -3.62 -2.49
C ASP A 435 4.38 -2.51 -1.66
N SER A 436 3.64 -2.83 -0.60
CA SER A 436 2.87 -1.85 0.18
C SER A 436 2.69 -2.29 1.63
N VAL A 437 2.57 -1.28 2.50
CA VAL A 437 2.38 -1.43 3.94
C VAL A 437 0.92 -1.34 4.39
N GLN A 438 -0.02 -1.03 3.49
CA GLN A 438 -1.45 -0.91 3.81
C GLN A 438 -2.23 -2.09 3.25
N ALA A 439 -2.77 -2.91 4.14
CA ALA A 439 -3.50 -4.13 3.78
C ALA A 439 -4.80 -3.88 2.96
N ASP A 440 -5.34 -2.67 3.00
CA ASP A 440 -6.60 -2.30 2.31
C ASP A 440 -6.35 -1.46 1.05
N ALA A 441 -5.28 -0.66 0.97
CA ALA A 441 -4.86 0.00 -0.27
C ALA A 441 -4.43 -1.02 -1.35
N THR A 442 -4.09 -2.24 -0.92
CA THR A 442 -3.71 -3.37 -1.77
C THR A 442 -4.87 -4.12 -2.41
N LEU A 443 -6.11 -3.92 -1.96
CA LEU A 443 -7.32 -4.48 -2.62
C LEU A 443 -7.59 -3.83 -3.97
N TRP A 444 -7.13 -2.59 -4.15
CA TRP A 444 -7.31 -1.79 -5.38
C TRP A 444 -6.30 -2.10 -6.48
N SER A 445 -5.21 -2.83 -6.16
CA SER A 445 -4.07 -2.98 -7.07
C SER A 445 -3.95 -4.34 -7.77
N GLY A 446 -4.70 -5.36 -7.35
CA GLY A 446 -4.68 -6.70 -7.96
C GLY A 446 -3.34 -7.45 -7.87
N ALA A 447 -2.37 -6.95 -7.08
CA ALA A 447 -0.98 -7.43 -7.04
C ALA A 447 -0.62 -8.28 -5.80
N TYR A 448 -1.60 -8.69 -5.00
CA TYR A 448 -1.39 -9.40 -3.71
C TYR A 448 -2.28 -10.64 -3.56
N GLY A 449 -1.80 -11.62 -2.78
CA GLY A 449 -2.47 -12.93 -2.60
C GLY A 449 -2.41 -13.82 -3.84
N VAL A 450 -1.60 -13.41 -4.80
CA VAL A 450 -1.56 -14.00 -6.12
C VAL A 450 -0.81 -15.33 -6.13
N ILE A 451 0.31 -15.39 -5.41
CA ILE A 451 1.07 -16.62 -5.30
C ILE A 451 0.59 -17.36 -4.07
N SER A 452 0.27 -18.64 -4.26
CA SER A 452 -0.12 -19.54 -3.19
C SER A 452 0.80 -19.42 -1.96
N PRO A 453 0.26 -19.44 -0.73
CA PRO A 453 1.06 -19.40 0.50
C PRO A 453 1.98 -20.64 0.67
N PHE A 454 1.77 -21.68 -0.13
CA PHE A 454 2.63 -22.86 -0.21
C PHE A 454 3.81 -22.67 -1.17
N GLU A 455 3.77 -21.62 -2.01
CA GLU A 455 4.80 -21.26 -2.98
C GLU A 455 5.43 -19.90 -2.64
N ARG A 456 5.49 -19.54 -1.34
CA ARG A 456 5.88 -18.19 -0.87
C ARG A 456 7.18 -17.65 -1.45
N GLN A 457 8.13 -18.51 -1.81
CA GLN A 457 9.39 -18.08 -2.43
C GLN A 457 9.17 -17.40 -3.79
N ARG A 458 8.14 -17.79 -4.56
CA ARG A 458 7.77 -17.18 -5.85
C ARG A 458 7.20 -15.76 -5.68
N ASN A 459 6.85 -15.33 -4.46
CA ASN A 459 6.50 -13.93 -4.20
C ASN A 459 7.70 -12.99 -4.36
N LYS A 460 8.94 -13.45 -4.12
CA LYS A 460 10.14 -12.62 -4.26
C LYS A 460 10.46 -12.41 -5.74
N ALA A 461 9.93 -11.34 -6.30
CA ALA A 461 10.08 -10.96 -7.71
C ALA A 461 10.57 -9.50 -7.81
N LEU A 462 10.67 -8.96 -9.03
CA LEU A 462 10.89 -7.52 -9.21
C LEU A 462 9.79 -6.73 -8.51
N ALA A 463 10.13 -5.57 -7.95
CA ALA A 463 9.10 -4.63 -7.51
C ALA A 463 8.42 -3.99 -8.72
N LEU A 464 7.13 -3.67 -8.58
CA LEU A 464 6.37 -3.02 -9.66
C LEU A 464 6.94 -1.64 -10.05
N ASN A 465 7.63 -0.97 -9.13
CA ASN A 465 8.28 0.31 -9.35
C ASN A 465 9.80 0.20 -9.57
N ASP A 466 10.31 -0.99 -9.91
CA ASP A 466 11.73 -1.18 -10.18
C ASP A 466 12.15 -0.46 -11.47
N VAL A 467 12.97 0.59 -11.35
CA VAL A 467 13.56 1.32 -12.48
C VAL A 467 15.05 0.98 -12.57
N PRO A 468 15.49 0.24 -13.60
CA PRO A 468 16.82 -0.34 -13.62
C PRO A 468 17.89 0.68 -14.00
N GLN A 469 17.51 1.73 -14.74
CA GLN A 469 18.42 2.79 -15.16
C GLN A 469 17.73 4.14 -15.07
N THR A 470 18.40 5.12 -14.48
CA THR A 470 17.99 6.52 -14.45
C THR A 470 19.20 7.40 -14.71
N PHE A 471 19.10 8.26 -15.70
CA PHE A 471 20.03 9.34 -15.97
C PHE A 471 19.32 10.68 -15.75
N SER A 472 20.00 11.62 -15.10
CA SER A 472 19.54 12.99 -14.99
C SER A 472 20.69 13.95 -15.15
N LEU A 473 20.47 15.02 -15.91
CA LEU A 473 21.43 16.08 -16.15
C LEU A 473 20.75 17.42 -15.89
N ALA A 474 21.30 18.19 -14.96
CA ALA A 474 20.91 19.57 -14.72
C ALA A 474 22.06 20.48 -15.10
N MET A 475 21.77 21.58 -15.80
CA MET A 475 22.76 22.53 -16.26
C MET A 475 22.24 23.95 -16.13
N ILE A 476 23.15 24.86 -15.78
CA ILE A 476 22.96 26.30 -15.86
C ILE A 476 24.14 26.88 -16.64
N TYR A 477 23.84 27.72 -17.62
CA TYR A 477 24.83 28.44 -18.41
C TYR A 477 24.46 29.90 -18.55
N GLU A 478 25.28 30.78 -17.99
CA GLU A 478 25.23 32.21 -18.25
C GLU A 478 25.82 32.48 -19.63
N LEU A 479 25.03 33.08 -20.52
CA LEU A 479 25.53 33.44 -21.83
C LEU A 479 26.66 34.47 -21.68
N PRO A 480 27.80 34.28 -22.36
CA PRO A 480 28.98 35.11 -22.18
C PRO A 480 28.92 36.40 -23.01
N PHE A 481 27.77 37.09 -23.00
CA PHE A 481 27.53 38.36 -23.70
C PHE A 481 27.38 39.54 -22.73
N GLY A 482 27.83 40.72 -23.14
CA GLY A 482 27.72 41.96 -22.37
C GLY A 482 28.99 42.34 -21.61
N ARG A 483 28.89 43.39 -20.80
CA ARG A 483 30.01 44.06 -20.14
C ARG A 483 30.83 43.09 -19.29
N GLY A 484 32.12 42.98 -19.61
CA GLY A 484 33.05 42.12 -18.87
C GLY A 484 32.92 40.62 -19.16
N LYS A 485 32.13 40.23 -20.18
CA LYS A 485 32.02 38.84 -20.66
C LYS A 485 32.82 38.64 -21.96
N ARG A 486 32.98 37.38 -22.37
CA ARG A 486 33.91 36.96 -23.46
C ARG A 486 33.50 37.47 -24.85
N PHE A 487 32.21 37.58 -25.13
CA PHE A 487 31.68 37.98 -26.44
C PHE A 487 30.83 39.25 -26.35
N ALA A 488 30.84 40.04 -27.42
CA ALA A 488 30.03 41.27 -27.55
C ALA A 488 30.07 42.17 -26.30
N SER A 489 31.27 42.49 -25.80
CA SER A 489 31.43 43.45 -24.70
C SER A 489 30.98 44.84 -25.17
N SER A 490 29.88 45.34 -24.61
CA SER A 490 29.32 46.65 -24.95
C SER A 490 28.97 47.44 -23.68
N SER A 491 28.48 48.67 -23.84
CA SER A 491 28.02 49.52 -22.74
C SER A 491 26.71 50.22 -23.11
N GLY A 492 26.01 50.78 -22.12
CA GLY A 492 24.77 51.52 -22.35
C GLY A 492 23.57 50.63 -22.71
N ALA A 493 22.69 51.12 -23.59
CA ALA A 493 21.45 50.42 -23.95
C ALA A 493 21.69 49.06 -24.65
N ALA A 494 22.74 48.97 -25.49
CA ALA A 494 23.13 47.74 -26.17
C ALA A 494 23.48 46.63 -25.16
N ASP A 495 24.20 46.97 -24.09
CA ASP A 495 24.57 46.03 -23.03
C ASP A 495 23.34 45.49 -22.28
N ARG A 496 22.34 46.33 -22.00
CA ARG A 496 21.09 45.90 -21.36
C ARG A 496 20.32 44.87 -22.19
N LEU A 497 20.42 44.95 -23.52
CA LEU A 497 19.75 44.00 -24.43
C LEU A 497 20.47 42.66 -24.52
N ILE A 498 21.80 42.66 -24.56
CA ILE A 498 22.58 41.44 -24.81
C ILE A 498 23.08 40.74 -23.53
N SER A 499 23.11 41.42 -22.38
CA SER A 499 23.57 40.86 -21.10
C SER A 499 22.45 40.21 -20.28
N GLY A 500 22.86 39.47 -19.23
CA GLY A 500 21.97 38.95 -18.20
C GLY A 500 21.17 37.70 -18.60
N TRP A 501 21.46 37.12 -19.76
CA TRP A 501 20.83 35.88 -20.22
C TRP A 501 21.45 34.66 -19.56
N GLN A 502 20.58 33.77 -19.09
CA GLN A 502 20.90 32.48 -18.53
C GLN A 502 20.02 31.42 -19.16
N LEU A 503 20.64 30.30 -19.54
CA LEU A 503 19.96 29.09 -19.97
C LEU A 503 20.07 28.04 -18.88
N GLY A 504 18.94 27.44 -18.51
CA GLY A 504 18.88 26.29 -17.63
C GLY A 504 18.20 25.13 -18.32
N GLY A 505 18.60 23.91 -17.97
CA GLY A 505 17.96 22.71 -18.51
C GLY A 505 18.03 21.54 -17.55
N ILE A 506 17.01 20.71 -17.59
CA ILE A 506 16.96 19.42 -16.90
C ILE A 506 16.56 18.35 -17.89
N LEU A 507 17.43 17.39 -18.12
CA LEU A 507 17.15 16.16 -18.86
C LEU A 507 16.95 15.03 -17.86
N ARG A 508 15.89 14.24 -18.02
CA ARG A 508 15.69 12.99 -17.28
C ARG A 508 15.36 11.88 -18.27
N ILE A 509 16.09 10.77 -18.17
CA ILE A 509 15.88 9.57 -18.97
C ILE A 509 15.86 8.37 -18.03
N THR A 510 14.84 7.53 -18.13
CA THR A 510 14.69 6.34 -17.30
C THR A 510 14.23 5.15 -18.13
N ALA A 511 14.69 3.96 -17.76
CA ALA A 511 14.17 2.72 -18.31
C ALA A 511 12.74 2.45 -17.81
N GLY A 512 11.99 1.62 -18.55
CA GLY A 512 10.62 1.25 -18.18
C GLY A 512 10.52 0.38 -16.93
N VAL A 513 9.37 0.48 -16.26
CA VAL A 513 9.01 -0.37 -15.11
C VAL A 513 8.49 -1.74 -15.57
N PRO A 514 8.55 -2.79 -14.73
CA PRO A 514 8.10 -4.13 -15.09
C PRO A 514 6.56 -4.27 -15.11
N PHE A 515 6.07 -5.27 -15.84
CA PHE A 515 4.66 -5.64 -15.90
C PHE A 515 4.30 -6.82 -15.00
N LEU A 516 3.13 -6.73 -14.38
CA LEU A 516 2.40 -7.84 -13.76
C LEU A 516 1.40 -8.39 -14.78
N PHE A 517 1.46 -9.70 -15.02
CA PHE A 517 0.49 -10.43 -15.84
C PHE A 517 -0.38 -11.29 -14.95
N ARG A 518 -1.66 -11.44 -15.30
CA ARG A 518 -2.63 -12.28 -14.57
C ARG A 518 -3.67 -12.85 -15.51
N SER A 519 -4.55 -13.69 -14.98
CA SER A 519 -5.80 -14.07 -15.64
C SER A 519 -7.00 -13.73 -14.77
N GLY A 520 -8.00 -13.06 -15.35
CA GLY A 520 -9.32 -12.85 -14.75
C GLY A 520 -10.14 -14.14 -14.72
N THR A 521 -9.90 -15.05 -15.66
CA THR A 521 -10.40 -16.44 -15.59
C THR A 521 -9.49 -17.24 -14.67
N CYS A 522 -10.01 -17.67 -13.53
CA CYS A 522 -9.27 -18.45 -12.55
C CYS A 522 -10.24 -19.36 -11.79
N ASN A 523 -10.41 -20.60 -12.27
CA ASN A 523 -11.27 -21.58 -11.61
C ASN A 523 -10.49 -22.28 -10.49
N ILE A 524 -10.27 -21.54 -9.40
CA ILE A 524 -9.65 -22.00 -8.16
C ILE A 524 -10.51 -21.51 -7.00
N PRO A 525 -10.93 -22.38 -6.06
CA PRO A 525 -11.63 -21.95 -4.85
C PRO A 525 -10.81 -20.92 -4.07
N GLY A 526 -11.44 -19.83 -3.61
CA GLY A 526 -10.76 -18.75 -2.89
C GLY A 526 -10.03 -19.20 -1.61
N GLN A 527 -10.39 -20.36 -1.06
CA GLN A 527 -9.79 -21.00 0.10
C GLN A 527 -8.31 -21.39 -0.11
N PHE A 528 -7.85 -21.56 -1.35
CA PHE A 528 -6.42 -21.76 -1.66
C PHE A 528 -5.58 -20.50 -1.52
N VAL A 529 -6.22 -19.32 -1.55
CA VAL A 529 -5.53 -18.02 -1.45
C VAL A 529 -4.44 -17.88 -2.52
N ALA A 530 -4.81 -18.21 -3.75
CA ALA A 530 -3.95 -18.13 -4.92
C ALA A 530 -4.69 -17.45 -6.07
N GLY A 531 -3.98 -16.62 -6.83
CA GLY A 531 -4.42 -16.06 -8.10
C GLY A 531 -3.72 -16.75 -9.27
N CYS A 532 -4.35 -16.69 -10.43
CA CYS A 532 -3.83 -17.34 -11.63
C CYS A 532 -2.83 -16.45 -12.36
N ILE A 533 -1.57 -16.91 -12.46
CA ILE A 533 -0.46 -16.17 -13.05
C ILE A 533 0.20 -16.91 -14.19
N PRO A 534 0.04 -16.42 -15.43
CA PRO A 534 0.64 -17.06 -16.58
C PRO A 534 2.16 -16.90 -16.55
N ALA A 535 2.86 -18.01 -16.79
CA ALA A 535 4.23 -17.99 -17.24
C ALA A 535 4.30 -17.57 -18.72
N VAL A 536 5.47 -17.05 -19.11
CA VAL A 536 5.86 -16.95 -20.52
C VAL A 536 6.31 -18.33 -20.97
N LEU A 537 5.82 -18.80 -22.13
CA LEU A 537 6.19 -20.10 -22.66
C LEU A 537 7.67 -20.12 -23.10
N PRO A 538 8.40 -21.22 -22.86
CA PRO A 538 9.80 -21.33 -23.27
C PRO A 538 10.01 -21.04 -24.76
N GLY A 539 10.94 -20.13 -25.08
CA GLY A 539 11.27 -19.77 -26.47
C GLY A 539 10.29 -18.81 -27.15
N ALA A 540 9.16 -18.46 -26.53
CA ALA A 540 8.23 -17.49 -27.09
C ALA A 540 8.75 -16.05 -26.95
N SER A 541 8.31 -15.15 -27.85
CA SER A 541 8.58 -13.71 -27.78
C SER A 541 7.36 -12.99 -27.21
N PRO A 542 7.39 -12.48 -25.96
CA PRO A 542 6.21 -11.86 -25.34
C PRO A 542 5.81 -10.54 -25.97
N PHE A 543 6.73 -9.82 -26.61
CA PHE A 543 6.44 -8.60 -27.33
C PHE A 543 6.07 -8.92 -28.77
N ALA A 544 4.87 -8.52 -29.19
CA ALA A 544 4.38 -8.67 -30.56
C ALA A 544 4.97 -7.61 -31.51
N GLN A 545 5.56 -6.55 -30.96
CA GLN A 545 6.16 -5.46 -31.71
C GLN A 545 7.29 -4.78 -30.91
N SER A 546 8.16 -4.08 -31.62
CA SER A 546 9.23 -3.26 -31.03
C SER A 546 8.65 -2.08 -30.25
N LYS A 547 9.38 -1.65 -29.21
CA LYS A 547 9.04 -0.48 -28.37
C LYS A 547 9.82 0.78 -28.76
N ASP A 548 10.13 0.90 -30.05
CA ASP A 548 10.88 2.03 -30.63
C ASP A 548 9.94 2.91 -31.46
N GLY A 549 10.50 3.76 -32.33
CA GLY A 549 9.73 4.66 -33.19
C GLY A 549 8.80 3.97 -34.19
N SER A 550 8.87 2.64 -34.34
CA SER A 550 7.99 1.85 -35.20
C SER A 550 6.73 1.31 -34.50
N PHE A 551 6.57 1.57 -33.20
CA PHE A 551 5.42 1.10 -32.41
C PHE A 551 4.09 1.65 -32.95
N ASP A 552 3.14 0.76 -33.23
CA ASP A 552 1.77 1.10 -33.65
C ASP A 552 0.81 1.00 -32.46
N PRO A 553 0.22 2.12 -31.99
CA PRO A 553 -0.70 2.14 -30.84
C PRO A 553 -2.01 1.37 -31.09
N ASN A 554 -2.36 1.07 -32.34
CA ASN A 554 -3.55 0.31 -32.69
C ASN A 554 -3.32 -1.22 -32.67
N ARG A 555 -2.08 -1.66 -32.48
CA ARG A 555 -1.70 -3.07 -32.38
C ARG A 555 -1.34 -3.44 -30.94
N PRO A 556 -1.57 -4.69 -30.52
CA PRO A 556 -1.20 -5.12 -29.17
C PRO A 556 0.32 -5.08 -28.99
N LEU A 557 0.77 -4.65 -27.80
CA LEU A 557 2.17 -4.70 -27.40
C LEU A 557 2.63 -6.14 -27.13
N PHE A 558 1.73 -6.97 -26.58
CA PHE A 558 2.03 -8.35 -26.18
C PHE A 558 1.42 -9.36 -27.12
N ASP A 559 2.16 -10.43 -27.38
CA ASP A 559 1.65 -11.61 -28.04
C ASP A 559 0.97 -12.51 -26.99
N LYS A 560 -0.34 -12.71 -27.12
CA LYS A 560 -1.11 -13.58 -26.22
C LYS A 560 -0.62 -15.03 -26.28
N ALA A 561 -0.17 -15.50 -27.44
CA ALA A 561 0.31 -16.87 -27.63
C ALA A 561 1.66 -17.13 -26.94
N ALA A 562 2.35 -16.09 -26.48
CA ALA A 562 3.60 -16.23 -25.74
C ALA A 562 3.40 -16.56 -24.25
N PHE A 563 2.16 -16.59 -23.76
CA PHE A 563 1.81 -16.84 -22.36
C PHE A 563 1.01 -18.13 -22.22
N GLU A 564 1.00 -18.72 -21.02
CA GLU A 564 0.07 -19.80 -20.69
C GLU A 564 -1.38 -19.38 -20.99
N SER A 565 -2.14 -20.27 -21.65
CA SER A 565 -3.54 -20.01 -21.99
C SER A 565 -4.37 -19.79 -20.73
N ALA A 566 -5.31 -18.85 -20.78
CA ALA A 566 -6.26 -18.61 -19.70
C ALA A 566 -7.12 -19.85 -19.40
N ASP A 567 -7.36 -20.70 -20.41
CA ASP A 567 -8.16 -21.93 -20.27
C ASP A 567 -7.44 -22.99 -19.42
N ASN A 568 -6.11 -22.90 -19.29
CA ASN A 568 -5.35 -23.78 -18.42
C ASN A 568 -5.65 -23.50 -16.93
N PHE A 569 -6.21 -22.33 -16.59
CA PHE A 569 -6.46 -21.91 -15.21
C PHE A 569 -7.72 -22.55 -14.60
N ASN A 570 -7.74 -23.87 -14.61
CA ASN A 570 -8.78 -24.73 -14.10
C ASN A 570 -8.17 -25.75 -13.15
N PHE A 571 -8.27 -25.52 -11.84
CA PHE A 571 -7.53 -26.28 -10.82
C PHE A 571 -6.00 -26.27 -11.01
N TYR A 572 -5.51 -25.26 -11.72
CA TYR A 572 -4.12 -24.89 -11.93
C TYR A 572 -4.02 -23.36 -11.89
N TRP A 573 -3.02 -22.81 -11.22
CA TRP A 573 -2.86 -21.35 -11.06
C TRP A 573 -1.62 -20.77 -11.74
N GLY A 574 -0.96 -21.56 -12.60
CA GLY A 574 0.20 -21.10 -13.36
C GLY A 574 1.52 -21.12 -12.59
N THR A 575 2.60 -20.95 -13.33
CA THR A 575 3.98 -20.98 -12.81
C THR A 575 4.71 -19.64 -12.97
N GLY A 576 4.03 -18.61 -13.48
CA GLY A 576 4.63 -17.31 -13.73
C GLY A 576 5.11 -16.60 -12.46
N PRO A 577 6.11 -15.71 -12.56
CA PRO A 577 6.56 -14.91 -11.44
C PRO A 577 5.49 -13.89 -11.04
N ARG A 578 5.46 -13.49 -9.76
CA ARG A 578 4.56 -12.43 -9.28
C ARG A 578 4.68 -11.14 -10.10
N VAL A 579 5.89 -10.76 -10.48
CA VAL A 579 6.15 -9.62 -11.38
C VAL A 579 7.20 -10.06 -12.40
N SER A 580 6.89 -9.90 -13.68
CA SER A 580 7.78 -10.30 -14.77
C SER A 580 8.91 -9.28 -14.97
N ASN A 581 9.97 -9.64 -15.69
CA ASN A 581 10.98 -8.68 -16.16
C ASN A 581 10.63 -8.10 -17.55
N LEU A 582 9.41 -8.31 -18.05
CA LEU A 582 8.92 -7.62 -19.24
C LEU A 582 8.60 -6.19 -18.81
N ARG A 583 9.21 -5.21 -19.47
CA ARG A 583 9.14 -3.80 -19.05
C ARG A 583 8.41 -2.94 -20.05
N GLY A 584 7.79 -1.87 -19.55
CA GLY A 584 7.16 -0.83 -20.37
C GLY A 584 8.15 -0.01 -21.20
N PHE A 585 7.63 1.05 -21.79
CA PHE A 585 8.42 2.10 -22.43
C PHE A 585 9.21 2.88 -21.38
N GLY A 586 10.38 3.39 -21.77
CA GLY A 586 11.15 4.29 -20.92
C GLY A 586 10.54 5.69 -20.86
N TYR A 587 10.82 6.42 -19.79
CA TYR A 587 10.43 7.82 -19.66
C TYR A 587 11.60 8.74 -20.03
N HIS A 588 11.32 9.77 -20.81
CA HIS A 588 12.29 10.77 -21.24
C HIS A 588 11.62 12.14 -21.22
N ASN A 589 12.27 13.12 -20.58
CA ASN A 589 11.76 14.49 -20.47
C ASN A 589 12.91 15.49 -20.49
N GLN A 590 12.70 16.59 -21.21
CA GLN A 590 13.61 17.74 -21.24
C GLN A 590 12.83 19.00 -20.89
N ASP A 591 13.23 19.62 -19.79
CA ASP A 591 12.75 20.95 -19.41
C ASP A 591 13.84 21.97 -19.70
N LEU A 592 13.43 23.17 -20.11
CA LEU A 592 14.32 24.28 -20.41
C LEU A 592 13.79 25.56 -19.78
N ASN A 593 14.68 26.34 -19.18
CA ASN A 593 14.37 27.70 -18.76
C ASN A 593 15.30 28.70 -19.44
N ILE A 594 14.74 29.85 -19.77
CA ILE A 594 15.46 31.02 -20.28
C ILE A 594 15.16 32.15 -19.32
N ILE A 595 16.20 32.69 -18.70
CA ILE A 595 16.08 33.81 -17.78
C ILE A 595 16.86 34.98 -18.35
N LYS A 596 16.25 36.16 -18.35
CA LYS A 596 16.94 37.42 -18.61
C LYS A 596 16.80 38.32 -17.40
N ASN A 597 17.95 38.67 -16.81
CA ASN A 597 18.04 39.64 -15.73
C ASN A 597 18.53 40.98 -16.27
N THR A 598 17.69 42.00 -16.22
CA THR A 598 18.05 43.37 -16.65
C THR A 598 17.98 44.31 -15.45
N ARG A 599 19.10 44.93 -15.10
CA ARG A 599 19.09 46.04 -14.12
C ARG A 599 18.55 47.30 -14.80
N ILE A 600 17.44 47.84 -14.30
CA ILE A 600 16.84 49.09 -14.79
C ILE A 600 17.55 50.27 -14.12
N THR A 601 17.63 50.23 -12.78
CA THR A 601 18.38 51.17 -11.94
C THR A 601 19.25 50.40 -10.95
N GLU A 602 19.91 51.11 -10.02
CA GLU A 602 20.70 50.47 -8.96
C GLU A 602 19.85 49.70 -7.95
N LYS A 603 18.58 50.09 -7.79
CA LYS A 603 17.63 49.47 -6.86
C LYS A 603 16.60 48.58 -7.57
N VAL A 604 16.32 48.87 -8.84
CA VAL A 604 15.26 48.18 -9.60
C VAL A 604 15.84 47.24 -10.64
N SER A 605 15.44 45.98 -10.58
CA SER A 605 15.76 44.98 -11.60
C SER A 605 14.51 44.28 -12.13
N LEU A 606 14.54 43.93 -13.42
CA LEU A 606 13.50 43.21 -14.10
C LEU A 606 14.02 41.85 -14.51
N GLN A 607 13.31 40.80 -14.13
CA GLN A 607 13.57 39.43 -14.55
C GLN A 607 12.45 38.95 -15.45
N PHE A 608 12.80 38.61 -16.69
CA PHE A 608 11.95 37.81 -17.56
C PHE A 608 12.34 36.34 -17.45
N ARG A 609 11.34 35.46 -17.38
CA ARG A 609 11.51 34.01 -17.34
C ARG A 609 10.58 33.37 -18.36
N ALA A 610 11.14 32.49 -19.18
CA ALA A 610 10.38 31.53 -19.96
C ALA A 610 10.73 30.13 -19.47
N GLU A 611 9.72 29.33 -19.13
CA GLU A 611 9.85 27.93 -18.73
C GLU A 611 9.13 27.05 -19.73
N LEU A 612 9.85 26.08 -20.28
CA LEU A 612 9.36 25.16 -21.29
C LEU A 612 9.48 23.76 -20.69
N PHE A 613 8.38 23.23 -20.16
CA PHE A 613 8.30 21.87 -19.64
C PHE A 613 7.99 20.91 -20.78
N ASN A 614 8.71 19.80 -20.83
CA ASN A 614 8.64 18.84 -21.94
C ASN A 614 8.82 19.55 -23.30
N VAL A 615 9.96 20.23 -23.49
CA VAL A 615 10.21 21.10 -24.66
C VAL A 615 10.07 20.38 -26.00
N PHE A 616 10.35 19.08 -26.04
CA PHE A 616 10.21 18.23 -27.23
C PHE A 616 8.83 17.60 -27.40
N ASN A 617 7.91 17.80 -26.44
CA ASN A 617 6.58 17.19 -26.42
C ASN A 617 6.63 15.65 -26.52
N TRP A 618 7.59 15.03 -25.81
CA TRP A 618 7.68 13.60 -25.69
C TRP A 618 6.59 13.09 -24.77
N HIS A 619 5.80 12.14 -25.26
CA HIS A 619 4.73 11.52 -24.49
C HIS A 619 5.17 10.15 -23.97
N THR A 620 4.69 9.81 -22.78
CA THR A 620 4.84 8.48 -22.20
C THR A 620 3.48 7.85 -22.00
N PHE A 621 3.40 6.54 -22.18
CA PHE A 621 2.18 5.77 -21.95
C PHE A 621 1.88 5.68 -20.45
N VAL A 622 0.67 6.03 -20.03
CA VAL A 622 0.27 6.06 -18.60
C VAL A 622 -1.03 5.29 -18.36
N GLY A 623 -1.28 4.92 -17.09
CA GLY A 623 -2.58 4.41 -16.67
C GLY A 623 -3.65 5.50 -16.56
N ARG A 624 -4.92 5.11 -16.48
CA ARG A 624 -6.01 6.02 -16.12
C ARG A 624 -5.91 6.41 -14.64
N GLY A 625 -5.47 7.63 -14.32
CA GLY A 625 -5.56 8.20 -12.96
C GLY A 625 -4.26 8.38 -12.17
N GLY A 626 -3.07 8.21 -12.78
CA GLY A 626 -1.80 8.55 -12.12
C GLY A 626 -0.57 7.83 -12.70
N GLU A 627 0.61 8.42 -12.46
CA GLU A 627 1.92 8.05 -13.03
C GLU A 627 2.52 6.74 -12.47
N ASP A 628 1.90 6.12 -11.47
CA ASP A 628 2.60 5.15 -10.62
C ASP A 628 2.55 3.68 -11.11
N GLY A 629 1.76 3.32 -12.12
CA GLY A 629 1.82 1.98 -12.75
C GLY A 629 1.55 0.77 -11.82
N LEU A 630 1.01 0.99 -10.62
CA LEU A 630 0.94 -0.01 -9.55
C LEU A 630 -0.26 -0.97 -9.62
N SER A 631 -1.10 -0.94 -10.64
CA SER A 631 -2.18 -1.93 -10.82
C SER A 631 -2.46 -2.25 -12.29
N SER A 632 -3.10 -3.40 -12.56
CA SER A 632 -3.63 -3.73 -13.89
C SER A 632 -4.69 -2.72 -14.39
N ALA A 633 -5.29 -1.92 -13.51
CA ALA A 633 -6.17 -0.80 -13.87
C ALA A 633 -5.42 0.52 -14.12
N PHE A 634 -4.13 0.59 -13.77
CA PHE A 634 -3.23 1.75 -13.94
C PHE A 634 -2.04 1.47 -14.86
N SER A 635 -2.00 0.31 -15.53
CA SER A 635 -1.08 0.07 -16.65
C SER A 635 -1.63 0.73 -17.91
N ALA A 636 -0.74 1.22 -18.76
CA ALA A 636 -1.13 1.71 -20.08
C ALA A 636 -1.62 0.59 -21.02
N PHE A 637 -1.23 -0.66 -20.73
CA PHE A 637 -1.57 -1.84 -21.53
C PHE A 637 -2.33 -2.86 -20.68
N ASN A 638 -3.31 -3.53 -21.28
CA ASN A 638 -4.02 -4.63 -20.63
C ASN A 638 -3.10 -5.85 -20.48
N THR A 639 -2.92 -6.34 -19.25
CA THR A 639 -2.04 -7.47 -18.93
C THR A 639 -2.80 -8.69 -18.41
N ASP A 640 -4.12 -8.75 -18.66
CA ASP A 640 -4.98 -9.86 -18.29
C ASP A 640 -5.14 -10.83 -19.47
N VAL A 641 -4.51 -12.02 -19.39
CA VAL A 641 -4.50 -12.99 -20.51
C VAL A 641 -5.89 -13.54 -20.84
N SER A 642 -6.87 -13.44 -19.94
CA SER A 642 -8.25 -13.81 -20.26
C SER A 642 -9.01 -12.70 -21.01
N SER A 643 -8.47 -11.49 -21.07
CA SER A 643 -9.11 -10.38 -21.78
C SER A 643 -8.99 -10.54 -23.31
N PRO A 644 -10.04 -10.17 -24.08
CA PRO A 644 -9.92 -10.03 -25.53
C PRO A 644 -9.01 -8.85 -25.92
N ASN A 645 -8.79 -7.90 -25.01
CA ASN A 645 -7.97 -6.71 -25.24
C ASN A 645 -6.53 -6.88 -24.74
N PHE A 646 -6.05 -8.11 -24.51
CA PHE A 646 -4.71 -8.36 -24.00
C PHE A 646 -3.63 -7.66 -24.85
N GLY A 647 -2.74 -6.93 -24.19
CA GLY A 647 -1.68 -6.14 -24.82
C GLY A 647 -2.12 -4.85 -25.51
N ILE A 648 -3.42 -4.53 -25.57
CA ILE A 648 -3.91 -3.29 -26.19
C ILE A 648 -3.69 -2.10 -25.26
N TRP A 649 -3.29 -0.96 -25.85
CA TRP A 649 -3.15 0.32 -25.16
C TRP A 649 -4.51 0.93 -24.78
N ASN A 650 -4.59 1.51 -23.58
CA ASN A 650 -5.81 2.08 -23.02
C ASN A 650 -6.18 3.50 -23.53
N GLY A 651 -5.40 4.06 -24.46
CA GLY A 651 -5.59 5.41 -25.00
C GLY A 651 -5.04 6.57 -24.15
N SER A 652 -4.36 6.30 -23.02
CA SER A 652 -3.86 7.32 -22.10
C SER A 652 -2.36 7.58 -22.25
N VAL A 653 -1.97 8.86 -22.28
CA VAL A 653 -0.58 9.35 -22.33
C VAL A 653 -0.38 10.52 -21.37
N SER A 654 0.88 10.83 -21.05
CA SER A 654 1.28 11.98 -20.25
C SER A 654 0.80 13.32 -20.87
N PRO A 655 0.63 14.39 -20.07
CA PRO A 655 0.29 15.72 -20.57
C PRO A 655 1.28 16.26 -21.62
N PRO A 656 0.83 17.14 -22.53
CA PRO A 656 1.69 17.75 -23.54
C PRO A 656 2.62 18.82 -22.93
N ARG A 657 3.50 19.35 -23.78
CA ARG A 657 4.37 20.49 -23.50
C ARG A 657 3.61 21.66 -22.90
N ASN A 658 4.18 22.25 -21.85
CA ASN A 658 3.65 23.43 -21.19
C ASN A 658 4.69 24.56 -21.23
N ILE A 659 4.28 25.75 -21.67
CA ILE A 659 5.13 26.93 -21.77
C ILE A 659 4.56 28.02 -20.87
N GLN A 660 5.40 28.53 -19.99
CA GLN A 660 5.03 29.56 -19.04
C GLN A 660 5.96 30.76 -19.17
N PHE A 661 5.39 31.95 -19.08
CA PHE A 661 6.13 33.21 -19.06
C PHE A 661 5.89 33.90 -17.73
N GLY A 662 6.95 34.42 -17.14
CA GLY A 662 6.91 35.17 -15.89
C GLY A 662 7.70 36.46 -16.03
N LEU A 663 7.15 37.54 -15.47
CA LEU A 663 7.85 38.80 -15.32
C LEU A 663 7.89 39.16 -13.83
N LYS A 664 9.08 39.42 -13.31
CA LYS A 664 9.29 39.79 -11.90
C LYS A 664 10.05 41.10 -11.83
N LEU A 665 9.45 42.10 -11.20
CA LEU A 665 10.12 43.35 -10.83
C LEU A 665 10.62 43.23 -9.39
N GLN A 666 11.88 43.59 -9.14
CA GLN A 666 12.52 43.57 -7.82
C GLN A 666 13.00 44.99 -7.51
N PHE A 667 12.75 45.45 -6.29
CA PHE A 667 13.03 46.81 -5.81
C PHE A 667 13.76 46.81 -4.47
#